data_AF-G5LL03-F1
#
_entry.id   AF-G5LL03-F1
#
_cell.length_a   1.000
_cell.length_b   1.000
_cell.length_c   1.000
_cell.angle_alpha   90.00
_cell.angle_beta   90.00
_cell.angle_gamma   90.00
#
_symmetry.space_group_name_H-M   'P 1'
#
loop_
_entity.id
_entity.type
_entity.pdbx_description
1 polymer ?
#
loop_
_entity_poly.entity_id
_entity_poly.type
_entity_poly.pdbx_seq_one_letter_code
_entity_poly.pdbx_strand_id
1 'polypeptide(L)'
;MKQVKVLQLINAYRFRGHQHANLDPLGLWKQERVADLDPSFHDLTEADFQETFNVGSFASGKETMKLGELLDALKQTYCGPIGAEYMHITSTEEKRWIQQRIESGRAAFSADEKKRFLNELTAAEGLERYLGAKFPGAKRFSLEGGDALIPMLKEMVRHAGNSGTREVVLGMAHRGRHRGRLNVLIAHRGRLNVLINVLGKKPQDLFDEFAGKHKEHLGTGDVKYHMGFSSDIETEGGLVHLALAFNPSHLEIVSPVVMGSVRARLDRLDEPSSNKVLPITIHGDAAVTGQGVVQETLETLNMSKARVQETLNMSKARGYEVGGTVRIVINNQVGFTTSNPLDARSTPYCTDIGKMVQAPIFHVNADDPEAVAFVTRLALDFRNTFKRDVFIDLVCYRRHGHNEADEPSATQPLMYQKIKKHPTPRKIYADKLEADKVATLEDATEMVNLYRDALDAGECVVKEWRPMNMHSFTWSPYLNHEWDEAYPNKVEMKRLQELAKRISTVPEAIEMQSRVAKIYGDRQAMAAGEKLFDWGGAENLAYATLVDEGIPVRLSGEDSGRGTFFHRHAVIHNQTNGSTYTPLQHIHSGQGQFKVWDSVLSEEAVLAFEYGYATAEPRTLTIWEAQFGDFANGAQVVIDQFISSGEQKWGRMCGLVMLLPHGYEGQGPEHSSARLERYLQLCAEQNMQVCVPSTPAQVYHMLRRQAS
;
A
#
# COMPACT_ATOMS: atom_id res chain seq x y z
N MET A 1 5.29 -25.88 -41.27
CA MET A 1 4.70 -26.44 -40.03
C MET A 1 5.59 -26.18 -38.81
N LYS A 2 6.87 -26.55 -38.79
CA LYS A 2 7.78 -26.35 -37.64
C LYS A 2 7.91 -24.90 -37.16
N GLN A 3 7.94 -23.92 -38.07
CA GLN A 3 7.96 -22.49 -37.70
C GLN A 3 6.79 -22.07 -36.78
N VAL A 4 5.59 -22.61 -36.99
CA VAL A 4 4.43 -22.30 -36.13
C VAL A 4 4.60 -22.94 -34.74
N LYS A 5 5.15 -24.15 -34.69
CA LYS A 5 5.48 -24.86 -33.45
C LYS A 5 6.51 -24.09 -32.60
N VAL A 6 7.50 -23.48 -33.23
CA VAL A 6 8.47 -22.59 -32.55
C VAL A 6 7.79 -21.37 -31.93
N LEU A 7 6.83 -20.74 -32.62
CA LEU A 7 6.07 -19.62 -32.06
C LEU A 7 5.15 -20.06 -30.90
N GLN A 8 4.56 -21.26 -30.99
CA GLN A 8 3.79 -21.87 -29.90
C GLN A 8 4.65 -22.13 -28.67
N LEU A 9 5.89 -22.61 -28.88
CA LEU A 9 6.87 -22.83 -27.83
C LEU A 9 7.25 -21.51 -27.13
N ILE A 10 7.58 -20.46 -27.89
CA ILE A 10 7.85 -19.11 -27.33
C ILE A 10 6.66 -18.66 -26.45
N ASN A 11 5.44 -18.83 -26.95
CA ASN A 11 4.24 -18.47 -26.19
C ASN A 11 4.09 -19.32 -24.92
N ALA A 12 4.38 -20.63 -24.97
CA ALA A 12 4.34 -21.49 -23.80
C ALA A 12 5.32 -21.03 -22.70
N TYR A 13 6.55 -20.64 -23.06
CA TYR A 13 7.53 -20.06 -22.12
C TYR A 13 7.04 -18.74 -21.51
N ARG A 14 6.42 -17.87 -22.30
CA ARG A 14 5.83 -16.61 -21.80
C ARG A 14 4.70 -16.84 -20.80
N PHE A 15 3.86 -17.84 -21.03
CA PHE A 15 2.71 -18.13 -20.18
C PHE A 15 3.06 -18.94 -18.93
N ARG A 16 3.98 -19.91 -19.04
CA ARG A 16 4.21 -20.93 -18.01
C ARG A 16 5.66 -21.13 -17.63
N GLY A 17 6.61 -20.41 -18.23
CA GLY A 17 8.03 -20.52 -17.91
C GLY A 17 8.35 -20.25 -16.44
N HIS A 18 7.60 -19.33 -15.81
CA HIS A 18 7.70 -19.05 -14.38
C HIS A 18 7.46 -20.27 -13.47
N GLN A 19 6.74 -21.30 -13.95
CA GLN A 19 6.51 -22.56 -13.22
C GLN A 19 7.75 -23.47 -13.19
N HIS A 20 8.75 -23.18 -14.03
CA HIS A 20 10.06 -23.87 -14.11
C HIS A 20 11.23 -22.93 -13.74
N ALA A 21 10.93 -21.75 -13.21
CA ALA A 21 11.95 -20.80 -12.78
C ALA A 21 12.63 -21.25 -11.48
N ASN A 22 13.94 -20.96 -11.37
CA ASN A 22 14.74 -21.24 -10.18
C ASN A 22 14.50 -20.19 -9.08
N LEU A 23 13.33 -20.27 -8.47
CA LEU A 23 12.84 -19.26 -7.52
C LEU A 23 13.21 -19.52 -6.07
N ASP A 24 13.24 -20.80 -5.65
CA ASP A 24 13.44 -21.17 -4.24
C ASP A 24 14.93 -21.21 -3.87
N PRO A 25 15.41 -20.32 -2.98
CA PRO A 25 16.79 -20.35 -2.49
C PRO A 25 17.18 -21.68 -1.86
N LEU A 26 16.23 -22.38 -1.24
CA LEU A 26 16.47 -23.64 -0.52
C LEU A 26 16.42 -24.86 -1.44
N GLY A 27 15.93 -24.74 -2.68
CA GLY A 27 15.77 -25.86 -3.60
C GLY A 27 14.90 -27.00 -3.05
N LEU A 28 13.92 -26.68 -2.21
CA LEU A 28 12.92 -27.61 -1.66
C LEU A 28 11.69 -27.71 -2.55
N TRP A 29 11.40 -26.67 -3.34
CA TRP A 29 10.29 -26.66 -4.29
C TRP A 29 10.45 -27.75 -5.35
N LYS A 30 9.52 -28.72 -5.33
CA LYS A 30 9.37 -29.72 -6.37
C LYS A 30 8.31 -29.24 -7.35
N GLN A 31 8.76 -28.66 -8.45
CA GLN A 31 7.87 -28.19 -9.52
C GLN A 31 7.40 -29.38 -10.36
N GLU A 32 6.11 -29.41 -10.68
CA GLU A 32 5.58 -30.37 -11.65
C GLU A 32 6.10 -30.04 -13.05
N ARG A 33 6.35 -31.08 -13.85
CA ARG A 33 6.80 -30.91 -15.22
C ARG A 33 5.69 -30.29 -16.07
N VAL A 34 5.99 -29.17 -16.72
CA VAL A 34 5.09 -28.53 -17.69
C VAL A 34 5.42 -29.09 -19.06
N ALA A 35 4.54 -29.95 -19.58
CA ALA A 35 4.75 -30.62 -20.87
C ALA A 35 5.02 -29.63 -22.00
N ASP A 36 4.26 -28.53 -22.06
CA ASP A 36 4.33 -27.53 -23.12
C ASP A 36 5.64 -26.72 -23.15
N LEU A 37 6.52 -26.84 -22.15
CA LEU A 37 7.85 -26.21 -22.21
C LEU A 37 8.91 -27.12 -22.87
N ASP A 38 8.59 -28.40 -23.04
CA ASP A 38 9.45 -29.37 -23.70
C ASP A 38 9.31 -29.25 -25.23
N PRO A 39 10.40 -29.06 -25.99
CA PRO A 39 10.35 -29.03 -27.45
C PRO A 39 9.66 -30.25 -28.07
N SER A 40 9.83 -31.43 -27.46
CA SER A 40 9.24 -32.67 -27.97
C SER A 40 7.70 -32.66 -27.94
N PHE A 41 7.09 -31.91 -27.01
CA PHE A 41 5.64 -31.70 -26.97
C PHE A 41 5.13 -30.96 -28.21
N HIS A 42 5.98 -30.15 -28.84
CA HIS A 42 5.66 -29.37 -30.04
C HIS A 42 6.14 -30.04 -31.34
N ASP A 43 6.46 -31.34 -31.29
CA ASP A 43 7.02 -32.11 -32.41
C ASP A 43 8.37 -31.56 -32.92
N LEU A 44 9.16 -30.92 -32.03
CA LEU A 44 10.51 -30.45 -32.32
C LEU A 44 11.53 -31.44 -31.76
N THR A 45 12.43 -31.89 -32.62
CA THR A 45 13.45 -32.91 -32.34
C THR A 45 14.82 -32.29 -32.13
N GLU A 46 15.79 -33.03 -31.60
CA GLU A 46 17.18 -32.55 -31.45
C GLU A 46 17.82 -32.14 -32.78
N ALA A 47 17.43 -32.78 -33.89
CA ALA A 47 17.90 -32.40 -35.22
C ALA A 47 17.50 -30.95 -35.59
N ASP A 48 16.37 -30.49 -35.07
CA ASP A 48 15.84 -29.14 -35.33
C ASP A 48 16.59 -28.04 -34.58
N PHE A 49 17.40 -28.40 -33.58
CA PHE A 49 18.10 -27.41 -32.74
C PHE A 49 19.13 -26.60 -33.52
N GLN A 50 19.66 -27.17 -34.61
CA GLN A 50 20.61 -26.51 -35.50
C GLN A 50 19.93 -25.73 -36.63
N GLU A 51 18.62 -25.88 -36.81
CA GLU A 51 17.85 -25.13 -37.82
C GLU A 51 17.55 -23.71 -37.33
N THR A 52 17.53 -22.77 -38.27
CA THR A 52 17.25 -21.34 -38.02
C THR A 52 15.76 -21.07 -38.24
N PHE A 53 15.14 -20.41 -37.27
CA PHE A 53 13.74 -20.02 -37.31
C PHE A 53 13.58 -18.51 -37.14
N ASN A 54 12.50 -17.97 -37.68
CA ASN A 54 12.07 -16.62 -37.36
C ASN A 54 11.53 -16.58 -35.92
N VAL A 55 11.96 -15.62 -35.12
CA VAL A 55 11.56 -15.54 -33.69
C VAL A 55 10.23 -14.80 -33.51
N GLY A 56 9.61 -14.35 -34.60
CA GLY A 56 8.35 -13.66 -34.66
C GLY A 56 8.38 -12.40 -33.81
N SER A 57 7.69 -12.45 -32.68
CA SER A 57 7.54 -11.31 -31.80
C SER A 57 8.42 -11.40 -30.54
N PHE A 58 9.38 -12.31 -30.51
CA PHE A 58 10.34 -12.43 -29.41
C PHE A 58 11.35 -11.29 -29.50
N ALA A 59 11.43 -10.46 -28.46
CA ALA A 59 12.16 -9.20 -28.48
C ALA A 59 13.65 -9.36 -28.14
N SER A 60 14.33 -10.32 -28.77
CA SER A 60 15.78 -10.55 -28.60
C SER A 60 16.67 -9.57 -29.38
N GLY A 61 16.08 -8.68 -30.18
CA GLY A 61 16.80 -7.81 -31.11
C GLY A 61 17.27 -8.48 -32.40
N LYS A 62 17.00 -9.78 -32.58
CA LYS A 62 17.28 -10.55 -33.81
C LYS A 62 15.97 -10.99 -34.46
N GLU A 63 15.90 -10.99 -35.79
CA GLU A 63 14.72 -11.50 -36.51
C GLU A 63 14.69 -13.03 -36.60
N THR A 64 15.86 -13.67 -36.58
CA THR A 64 16.02 -15.13 -36.69
C THR A 64 17.06 -15.64 -35.70
N MET A 65 16.88 -16.87 -35.20
CA MET A 65 17.78 -17.56 -34.27
C MET A 65 17.76 -19.07 -34.54
N LYS A 66 18.85 -19.76 -34.20
CA LYS A 66 18.83 -21.22 -34.11
C LYS A 66 17.90 -21.67 -32.99
N LEU A 67 17.17 -22.77 -33.17
CA LEU A 67 16.22 -23.24 -32.15
C LEU A 67 16.93 -23.54 -30.81
N GLY A 68 18.15 -24.08 -30.81
CA GLY A 68 18.92 -24.29 -29.58
C GLY A 68 19.22 -22.98 -28.84
N GLU A 69 19.71 -21.96 -29.56
CA GLU A 69 19.99 -20.63 -28.99
C GLU A 69 18.72 -19.94 -28.48
N LEU A 70 17.61 -20.09 -29.22
CA LEU A 70 16.31 -19.57 -28.81
C LEU A 70 15.83 -20.24 -27.51
N LEU A 71 15.97 -21.55 -27.39
CA LEU A 71 15.61 -22.29 -26.18
C LEU A 71 16.44 -21.85 -24.96
N ASP A 72 17.74 -21.65 -25.15
CA ASP A 72 18.61 -21.16 -24.09
C ASP A 72 18.23 -19.73 -23.67
N ALA A 73 17.93 -18.86 -24.64
CA ALA A 73 17.44 -17.51 -24.37
C ALA A 73 16.09 -17.53 -23.61
N LEU A 74 15.13 -18.37 -24.04
CA LEU A 74 13.84 -18.51 -23.38
C LEU A 74 13.99 -19.01 -21.94
N LYS A 75 14.85 -20.00 -21.71
CA LYS A 75 15.15 -20.52 -20.36
C LYS A 75 15.83 -19.46 -19.50
N GLN A 76 16.80 -18.72 -20.04
CA GLN A 76 17.49 -17.66 -19.32
C GLN A 76 16.53 -16.51 -18.92
N THR A 77 15.60 -16.16 -19.81
CA THR A 77 14.62 -15.09 -19.58
C THR A 77 13.51 -15.52 -18.62
N TYR A 78 12.87 -16.67 -18.85
CA TYR A 78 11.63 -17.06 -18.17
C TYR A 78 11.77 -18.15 -17.10
N CYS A 79 12.87 -18.91 -17.13
CA CYS A 79 13.13 -20.02 -16.19
C CYS A 79 14.40 -19.79 -15.34
N GLY A 80 14.97 -18.58 -15.37
CA GLY A 80 16.13 -18.21 -14.58
C GLY A 80 15.76 -17.88 -13.11
N PRO A 81 16.48 -16.94 -12.47
CA PRO A 81 16.16 -16.48 -11.10
C PRO A 81 14.92 -15.58 -11.03
N ILE A 82 14.27 -15.30 -12.17
CA ILE A 82 13.05 -14.50 -12.28
C ILE A 82 12.00 -15.33 -13.00
N GLY A 83 10.82 -15.44 -12.41
CA GLY A 83 9.60 -15.95 -13.04
C GLY A 83 8.66 -14.78 -13.31
N ALA A 84 8.43 -14.45 -14.58
CA ALA A 84 7.53 -13.36 -14.95
C ALA A 84 6.14 -13.90 -15.30
N GLU A 85 5.12 -13.49 -14.56
CA GLU A 85 3.72 -13.83 -14.80
C GLU A 85 2.94 -12.58 -15.21
N TYR A 86 2.69 -12.44 -16.51
CA TYR A 86 2.09 -11.24 -17.10
C TYR A 86 1.15 -11.53 -18.28
N MET A 87 1.16 -12.75 -18.82
CA MET A 87 0.39 -13.08 -20.03
C MET A 87 -1.13 -13.13 -19.78
N HIS A 88 -1.57 -13.21 -18.51
CA HIS A 88 -2.97 -13.11 -18.08
C HIS A 88 -3.57 -11.71 -18.22
N ILE A 89 -2.73 -10.68 -18.36
CA ILE A 89 -3.16 -9.30 -18.61
C ILE A 89 -3.97 -9.28 -19.91
N THR A 90 -4.97 -8.41 -20.07
CA THR A 90 -5.71 -8.31 -21.35
C THR A 90 -5.07 -7.31 -22.32
N SER A 91 -4.51 -6.22 -21.79
CA SER A 91 -3.83 -5.16 -22.57
C SER A 91 -2.62 -5.69 -23.34
N THR A 92 -2.68 -5.62 -24.67
CA THR A 92 -1.57 -5.98 -25.56
C THR A 92 -0.38 -5.04 -25.39
N GLU A 93 -0.63 -3.75 -25.14
CA GLU A 93 0.43 -2.75 -24.93
C GLU A 93 1.28 -3.12 -23.71
N GLU A 94 0.64 -3.43 -22.58
CA GLU A 94 1.33 -3.85 -21.35
C GLU A 94 2.14 -5.14 -21.57
N LYS A 95 1.57 -6.15 -22.25
CA LYS A 95 2.31 -7.39 -22.57
C LYS A 95 3.54 -7.11 -23.42
N ARG A 96 3.40 -6.30 -24.47
CA ARG A 96 4.50 -5.96 -25.38
C ARG A 96 5.58 -5.17 -24.67
N TRP A 97 5.18 -4.25 -23.81
CA TRP A 97 6.10 -3.45 -23.00
C TRP A 97 6.94 -4.31 -22.05
N ILE A 98 6.32 -5.32 -21.42
CA ILE A 98 7.02 -6.26 -20.53
C ILE A 98 7.95 -7.15 -21.36
N GLN A 99 7.45 -7.74 -22.45
CA GLN A 99 8.26 -8.56 -23.38
C GLN A 99 9.51 -7.82 -23.83
N GLN A 100 9.37 -6.57 -24.24
CA GLN A 100 10.49 -5.76 -24.71
C GLN A 100 11.59 -5.58 -23.65
N ARG A 101 11.25 -5.56 -22.35
CA ARG A 101 12.22 -5.34 -21.27
C ARG A 101 12.86 -6.61 -20.74
N ILE A 102 12.13 -7.72 -20.75
CA ILE A 102 12.64 -9.00 -20.21
C ILE A 102 13.34 -9.85 -21.29
N GLU A 103 12.93 -9.74 -22.56
CA GLU A 103 13.48 -10.54 -23.66
C GLU A 103 14.67 -9.87 -24.35
N SER A 104 14.83 -8.54 -24.25
CA SER A 104 15.97 -7.81 -24.83
C SER A 104 17.30 -8.03 -24.11
N GLY A 105 17.31 -8.87 -23.07
CA GLY A 105 18.43 -9.05 -22.17
C GLY A 105 18.40 -8.08 -20.98
N ARG A 106 18.92 -8.53 -19.84
CA ARG A 106 19.05 -7.72 -18.63
C ARG A 106 20.19 -6.73 -18.83
N ALA A 107 19.94 -5.44 -18.60
CA ALA A 107 21.02 -4.46 -18.53
C ALA A 107 22.01 -4.90 -17.43
N ALA A 108 23.29 -4.95 -17.77
CA ALA A 108 24.33 -5.29 -16.81
C ALA A 108 24.49 -4.13 -15.82
N PHE A 109 24.51 -4.43 -14.53
CA PHE A 109 24.85 -3.46 -13.48
C PHE A 109 26.34 -3.14 -13.51
N SER A 110 26.68 -1.89 -13.23
CA SER A 110 28.08 -1.46 -13.11
C SER A 110 28.76 -2.10 -11.91
N ALA A 111 30.10 -2.12 -11.90
CA ALA A 111 30.87 -2.64 -10.77
C ALA A 111 30.53 -1.91 -9.46
N ASP A 112 30.27 -0.60 -9.52
CA ASP A 112 29.92 0.21 -8.34
C ASP A 112 28.52 -0.12 -7.82
N GLU A 113 27.55 -0.35 -8.71
CA GLU A 113 26.21 -0.80 -8.32
C GLU A 113 26.28 -2.18 -7.65
N LYS A 114 27.05 -3.11 -8.22
CA LYS A 114 27.28 -4.44 -7.63
C LYS A 114 27.91 -4.35 -6.25
N LYS A 115 28.97 -3.54 -6.07
CA LYS A 115 29.60 -3.30 -4.75
C LYS A 115 28.61 -2.66 -3.77
N ARG A 116 27.75 -1.76 -4.23
CA ARG A 116 26.71 -1.14 -3.40
C ARG A 116 25.68 -2.17 -2.93
N PHE A 117 25.19 -3.06 -3.81
CA PHE A 117 24.28 -4.14 -3.41
C PHE A 117 24.92 -5.06 -2.38
N LEU A 118 26.20 -5.42 -2.54
CA LEU A 118 26.93 -6.21 -1.56
C LEU A 118 27.03 -5.49 -0.20
N ASN A 119 27.33 -4.19 -0.21
CA ASN A 119 27.40 -3.39 1.01
C ASN A 119 26.03 -3.28 1.71
N GLU A 120 24.93 -3.13 0.95
CA GLU A 120 23.57 -3.08 1.47
C GLU A 120 23.12 -4.41 2.08
N LEU A 121 23.46 -5.54 1.44
CA LEU A 121 23.27 -6.88 2.03
C LEU A 121 24.12 -7.08 3.29
N THR A 122 25.35 -6.54 3.30
CA THR A 122 26.25 -6.61 4.45
C THR A 122 25.70 -5.83 5.64
N ALA A 123 25.14 -4.64 5.40
CA ALA A 123 24.45 -3.85 6.41
C ALA A 123 23.21 -4.58 6.95
N ALA A 124 22.43 -5.22 6.07
CA ALA A 124 21.25 -5.98 6.46
C ALA A 124 21.59 -7.15 7.41
N GLU A 125 22.53 -8.02 7.01
CA GLU A 125 22.98 -9.16 7.82
C GLU A 125 23.70 -8.69 9.10
N GLY A 126 24.54 -7.66 8.98
CA GLY A 126 25.34 -7.11 10.06
C GLY A 126 24.49 -6.61 11.23
N LEU A 127 23.41 -5.88 10.94
CA LEU A 127 22.49 -5.36 11.95
C LEU A 127 21.82 -6.49 12.73
N GLU A 128 21.32 -7.49 12.03
CA GLU A 128 20.58 -8.61 12.66
C GLU A 128 21.49 -9.43 13.57
N ARG A 129 22.72 -9.69 13.13
CA ARG A 129 23.73 -10.38 13.94
C ARG A 129 24.16 -9.54 15.14
N TYR A 130 24.33 -8.24 14.96
CA TYR A 130 24.66 -7.32 16.04
C TYR A 130 23.56 -7.28 17.11
N LEU A 131 22.29 -7.15 16.71
CA LEU A 131 21.15 -7.20 17.61
C LEU A 131 21.05 -8.55 18.32
N GLY A 132 21.29 -9.66 17.61
CA GLY A 132 21.31 -11.00 18.20
C GLY A 132 22.41 -11.20 19.24
N ALA A 133 23.59 -10.60 19.03
CA ALA A 133 24.70 -10.65 19.97
C ALA A 133 24.48 -9.76 21.20
N LYS A 134 23.99 -8.52 21.00
CA LYS A 134 23.81 -7.52 22.06
C LYS A 134 22.56 -7.76 22.91
N PHE A 135 21.48 -8.26 22.31
CA PHE A 135 20.19 -8.48 22.96
C PHE A 135 19.67 -9.91 22.73
N PRO A 136 20.35 -10.93 23.29
CA PRO A 136 19.98 -12.32 23.08
C PRO A 136 18.56 -12.60 23.60
N GLY A 137 17.76 -13.31 22.80
CA GLY A 137 16.38 -13.68 23.14
C GLY A 137 15.34 -12.54 23.03
N ALA A 138 15.77 -11.30 22.75
CA ALA A 138 14.84 -10.22 22.47
C ALA A 138 14.15 -10.44 21.12
N LYS A 139 12.83 -10.23 21.09
CA LYS A 139 12.05 -10.33 19.86
C LYS A 139 12.40 -9.17 18.94
N ARG A 140 12.95 -9.48 17.77
CA ARG A 140 13.32 -8.51 16.73
C ARG A 140 12.70 -8.82 15.37
N PHE A 141 12.21 -10.04 15.17
CA PHE A 141 11.64 -10.50 13.89
C PHE A 141 12.62 -10.34 12.74
N SER A 142 13.76 -11.01 12.88
CA SER A 142 14.91 -10.90 11.99
C SER A 142 14.55 -11.05 10.51
N LEU A 143 15.16 -10.20 9.67
CA LEU A 143 15.08 -10.27 8.21
C LEU A 143 15.96 -11.38 7.61
N GLU A 144 16.84 -12.01 8.37
CA GLU A 144 17.84 -12.97 7.86
C GLU A 144 17.20 -14.08 7.01
N GLY A 145 17.70 -14.20 5.77
CA GLY A 145 17.17 -15.03 4.69
C GLY A 145 16.35 -14.27 3.65
N GLY A 146 15.81 -13.10 4.01
CA GLY A 146 15.15 -12.12 3.13
C GLY A 146 15.94 -10.82 2.96
N ASP A 147 17.26 -10.87 3.14
CA ASP A 147 18.19 -9.73 3.17
C ASP A 147 18.09 -8.84 1.92
N ALA A 148 17.75 -9.43 0.77
CA ALA A 148 17.59 -8.74 -0.51
C ALA A 148 16.48 -7.67 -0.51
N LEU A 149 15.60 -7.64 0.49
CA LEU A 149 14.64 -6.54 0.67
C LEU A 149 15.32 -5.18 0.84
N ILE A 150 16.48 -5.11 1.50
CA ILE A 150 17.18 -3.84 1.75
C ILE A 150 17.73 -3.23 0.46
N PRO A 151 18.54 -3.94 -0.36
CA PRO A 151 18.95 -3.38 -1.64
C PRO A 151 17.77 -3.15 -2.59
N MET A 152 16.71 -3.98 -2.54
CA MET A 152 15.46 -3.75 -3.28
C MET A 152 14.84 -2.38 -2.96
N LEU A 153 14.59 -2.09 -1.68
CA LEU A 153 13.95 -0.84 -1.27
C LEU A 153 14.82 0.38 -1.56
N LYS A 154 16.13 0.30 -1.27
CA LYS A 154 17.06 1.40 -1.58
C LYS A 154 17.16 1.66 -3.08
N GLU A 155 17.18 0.61 -3.89
CA GLU A 155 17.18 0.74 -5.35
C GLU A 155 15.87 1.33 -5.87
N MET A 156 14.73 0.95 -5.28
CA MET A 156 13.44 1.52 -5.61
C MET A 156 13.39 3.02 -5.31
N VAL A 157 13.90 3.46 -4.16
CA VAL A 157 13.96 4.87 -3.77
C VAL A 157 14.87 5.66 -4.72
N ARG A 158 16.06 5.13 -5.05
CA ARG A 158 16.98 5.76 -6.02
C ARG A 158 16.33 5.92 -7.39
N HIS A 159 15.76 4.84 -7.93
CA HIS A 159 15.12 4.85 -9.24
C HIS A 159 13.87 5.75 -9.27
N ALA A 160 13.13 5.82 -8.15
CA ALA A 160 11.99 6.72 -7.99
C ALA A 160 12.43 8.19 -8.00
N GLY A 161 13.49 8.53 -7.26
CA GLY A 161 14.08 9.87 -7.25
C GLY A 161 14.57 10.29 -8.64
N ASN A 162 15.27 9.40 -9.35
CA ASN A 162 15.73 9.63 -10.72
C ASN A 162 14.56 9.82 -11.71
N SER A 163 13.41 9.22 -11.42
CA SER A 163 12.16 9.41 -12.18
C SER A 163 11.35 10.64 -11.74
N GLY A 164 11.88 11.46 -10.83
CA GLY A 164 11.26 12.70 -10.35
C GLY A 164 10.17 12.51 -9.30
N THR A 165 10.14 11.37 -8.60
CA THR A 165 9.30 11.13 -7.41
C THR A 165 9.79 12.00 -6.26
N ARG A 166 8.89 12.67 -5.54
CA ARG A 166 9.24 13.55 -4.42
C ARG A 166 9.02 12.88 -3.07
N GLU A 167 8.04 12.00 -2.97
CA GLU A 167 7.70 11.34 -1.71
C GLU A 167 7.45 9.84 -1.93
N VAL A 168 7.86 9.02 -0.98
CA VAL A 168 7.57 7.59 -0.94
C VAL A 168 6.96 7.24 0.40
N VAL A 169 5.79 6.61 0.39
CA VAL A 169 5.10 6.16 1.61
C VAL A 169 5.10 4.65 1.65
N LEU A 170 5.65 4.10 2.73
CA LEU A 170 5.77 2.67 2.95
C LEU A 170 4.75 2.20 3.98
N GLY A 171 4.01 1.15 3.65
CA GLY A 171 3.26 0.34 4.60
C GLY A 171 3.92 -1.02 4.73
N MET A 172 4.19 -1.49 5.94
CA MET A 172 4.69 -2.85 6.12
C MET A 172 4.12 -3.48 7.39
N ALA A 173 3.88 -4.78 7.32
CA ALA A 173 3.44 -5.55 8.48
C ALA A 173 4.54 -5.73 9.54
N HIS A 174 4.10 -6.05 10.77
CA HIS A 174 4.91 -6.61 11.86
C HIS A 174 3.99 -7.34 12.86
N ARG A 175 4.55 -8.15 13.77
CA ARG A 175 3.77 -8.89 14.78
C ARG A 175 3.90 -8.32 16.19
N GLY A 176 2.78 -8.03 16.85
CA GLY A 176 2.68 -7.98 18.32
C GLY A 176 1.73 -9.05 18.86
N ARG A 177 1.87 -9.39 20.15
CA ARG A 177 1.09 -10.42 20.86
C ARG A 177 0.26 -9.74 21.95
N HIS A 178 -1.06 -9.87 21.93
CA HIS A 178 -1.90 -9.67 23.12
C HIS A 178 -1.93 -10.96 23.97
N ARG A 179 -1.87 -10.81 25.30
CA ARG A 179 -2.05 -11.91 26.27
C ARG A 179 -3.55 -12.23 26.36
N GLY A 180 -4.00 -13.22 25.60
CA GLY A 180 -5.35 -13.75 25.69
C GLY A 180 -5.62 -14.74 24.55
N ARG A 181 -6.10 -15.93 24.92
CA ARG A 181 -6.55 -17.09 24.12
C ARG A 181 -6.49 -17.01 22.57
N LEU A 182 -5.79 -17.99 22.01
CA LEU A 182 -5.88 -18.55 20.63
C LEU A 182 -6.13 -17.55 19.49
N ASN A 183 -5.06 -16.99 18.90
CA ASN A 183 -5.10 -16.37 17.59
C ASN A 183 -3.80 -16.69 16.82
N VAL A 184 -3.93 -17.42 15.72
CA VAL A 184 -2.87 -17.68 14.74
C VAL A 184 -2.73 -16.38 13.94
N LEU A 185 -1.68 -15.60 14.19
CA LEU A 185 -1.40 -14.35 13.48
C LEU A 185 0.05 -14.38 12.96
N ILE A 186 0.17 -14.24 11.64
CA ILE A 186 1.33 -14.61 10.82
C ILE A 186 1.67 -13.44 9.89
N ALA A 187 2.75 -12.67 10.15
CA ALA A 187 3.42 -11.69 9.23
C ALA A 187 4.16 -10.57 10.01
N HIS A 188 5.21 -9.84 9.59
CA HIS A 188 6.33 -9.97 8.65
C HIS A 188 7.55 -9.22 9.24
N ARG A 189 8.73 -9.41 8.64
CA ARG A 189 10.05 -9.29 9.27
C ARG A 189 10.83 -8.09 8.75
N GLY A 190 11.90 -7.73 9.45
CA GLY A 190 12.86 -6.74 8.97
C GLY A 190 12.42 -5.29 9.12
N ARG A 191 11.35 -4.99 9.88
CA ARG A 191 10.93 -3.62 10.20
C ARG A 191 12.07 -2.79 10.79
N LEU A 192 12.81 -3.35 11.74
CA LEU A 192 13.97 -2.69 12.35
C LEU A 192 15.08 -2.48 11.33
N ASN A 193 15.28 -3.44 10.43
CA ASN A 193 16.25 -3.34 9.35
C ASN A 193 15.90 -2.21 8.37
N VAL A 194 14.65 -2.11 7.95
CA VAL A 194 14.15 -1.01 7.11
C VAL A 194 14.30 0.34 7.83
N LEU A 195 13.94 0.43 9.11
CA LEU A 195 14.10 1.66 9.90
C LEU A 195 15.55 2.15 9.93
N ILE A 196 16.50 1.25 10.22
CA ILE A 196 17.91 1.62 10.38
C ILE A 196 18.61 1.80 9.02
N ASN A 197 18.47 0.84 8.11
CA ASN A 197 19.25 0.77 6.87
C ASN A 197 18.61 1.45 5.65
N VAL A 198 17.32 1.81 5.72
CA VAL A 198 16.62 2.51 4.63
C VAL A 198 16.19 3.91 5.06
N LEU A 199 15.50 4.05 6.20
CA LEU A 199 15.01 5.36 6.67
C LEU A 199 16.02 6.13 7.52
N GLY A 200 17.12 5.51 7.95
CA GLY A 200 18.16 6.21 8.71
C GLY A 200 17.74 6.58 10.14
N LYS A 201 16.87 5.79 10.78
CA LYS A 201 16.67 5.90 12.23
C LYS A 201 18.01 5.67 12.93
N LYS A 202 18.32 6.45 13.96
CA LYS A 202 19.56 6.28 14.72
C LYS A 202 19.61 4.90 15.41
N PRO A 203 20.66 4.10 15.21
CA PRO A 203 20.85 2.83 15.92
C PRO A 203 20.81 2.98 17.43
N GLN A 204 21.39 4.05 17.98
CA GLN A 204 21.40 4.30 19.42
C GLN A 204 19.98 4.40 20.00
N ASP A 205 19.07 5.14 19.35
CA ASP A 205 17.67 5.24 19.79
C ASP A 205 16.99 3.85 19.80
N LEU A 206 17.27 3.01 18.80
CA LEU A 206 16.76 1.62 18.78
C LEU A 206 17.36 0.78 19.92
N PHE A 207 18.66 0.90 20.20
CA PHE A 207 19.30 0.17 21.29
C PHE A 207 18.75 0.56 22.66
N ASP A 208 18.44 1.84 22.85
CA ASP A 208 17.78 2.34 24.06
C ASP A 208 16.37 1.73 24.21
N GLU A 209 15.60 1.62 23.12
CA GLU A 209 14.32 0.89 23.11
C GLU A 209 14.47 -0.62 23.39
N PHE A 210 15.62 -1.22 23.10
CA PHE A 210 15.95 -2.60 23.54
C PHE A 210 16.32 -2.69 25.01
N ALA A 211 16.98 -1.66 25.55
CA ALA A 211 17.31 -1.55 26.96
C ALA A 211 16.11 -1.14 27.84
N GLY A 212 14.96 -0.82 27.25
CA GLY A 212 13.76 -0.34 27.96
C GLY A 212 13.85 1.14 28.36
N LYS A 213 14.80 1.89 27.80
CA LYS A 213 14.92 3.33 27.95
C LYS A 213 14.07 3.99 26.87
N HIS A 214 12.90 4.48 27.25
CA HIS A 214 12.03 5.23 26.36
C HIS A 214 12.20 6.72 26.62
N LYS A 215 12.20 7.54 25.55
CA LYS A 215 12.00 8.99 25.71
C LYS A 215 10.61 9.21 26.31
N GLU A 216 10.45 10.23 27.17
CA GLU A 216 9.13 10.65 27.65
C GLU A 216 8.25 10.96 26.43
N HIS A 217 7.27 10.10 26.18
CA HIS A 217 6.21 10.35 25.22
C HIS A 217 4.96 10.74 26.01
N LEU A 218 4.14 11.63 25.44
CA LEU A 218 2.89 12.09 26.05
C LEU A 218 1.82 10.98 26.15
N GLY A 219 1.96 9.87 25.41
CA GLY A 219 1.00 8.76 25.39
C GLY A 219 1.54 7.45 25.96
N THR A 220 0.69 6.41 25.97
CA THR A 220 1.02 5.06 26.48
C THR A 220 2.15 4.36 25.73
N GLY A 221 2.41 4.77 24.48
CA GLY A 221 3.42 4.18 23.60
C GLY A 221 3.00 2.85 22.98
N ASP A 222 3.88 2.28 22.17
CA ASP A 222 3.70 0.98 21.52
C ASP A 222 5.05 0.24 21.44
N VAL A 223 5.02 -1.04 21.07
CA VAL A 223 6.23 -1.84 20.91
C VAL A 223 7.10 -1.29 19.77
N LYS A 224 8.42 -1.36 19.93
CA LYS A 224 9.42 -0.76 19.02
C LYS A 224 9.23 -1.00 17.52
N TYR A 225 8.74 -2.19 17.16
CA TYR A 225 8.50 -2.58 15.78
C TYR A 225 7.14 -2.10 15.24
N HIS A 226 6.33 -1.36 16.01
CA HIS A 226 5.10 -0.70 15.55
C HIS A 226 5.30 0.74 15.07
N MET A 227 6.43 1.34 15.45
CA MET A 227 6.67 2.76 15.21
C MET A 227 6.94 3.03 13.72
N GLY A 228 6.24 4.04 13.19
CA GLY A 228 6.56 4.67 11.92
C GLY A 228 7.77 5.61 12.05
N PHE A 229 8.24 6.11 10.92
CA PHE A 229 9.37 7.04 10.88
C PHE A 229 9.33 7.87 9.60
N SER A 230 9.94 9.05 9.63
CA SER A 230 10.03 9.95 8.47
C SER A 230 11.46 10.47 8.33
N SER A 231 11.93 10.59 7.10
CA SER A 231 13.30 10.98 6.78
C SER A 231 13.39 11.49 5.35
N ASP A 232 14.27 12.46 5.08
CA ASP A 232 14.60 12.85 3.71
C ASP A 232 15.87 12.08 3.27
N ILE A 233 15.83 11.51 2.07
CA ILE A 233 16.93 10.76 1.46
C ILE A 233 17.37 11.46 0.18
N GLU A 234 18.67 11.71 0.04
CA GLU A 234 19.25 12.26 -1.17
C GLU A 234 19.44 11.19 -2.25
N THR A 235 18.94 11.47 -3.46
CA THR A 235 19.11 10.64 -4.66
C THR A 235 19.76 11.49 -5.76
N GLU A 236 20.22 10.86 -6.85
CA GLU A 236 20.79 11.59 -7.99
C GLU A 236 19.76 12.54 -8.64
N GLY A 237 18.47 12.19 -8.58
CA GLY A 237 17.35 13.03 -9.01
C GLY A 237 16.88 14.09 -8.01
N GLY A 238 17.51 14.18 -6.82
CA GLY A 238 17.17 15.14 -5.76
C GLY A 238 16.68 14.50 -4.45
N LEU A 239 16.17 15.32 -3.55
CA LEU A 239 15.64 14.86 -2.26
C LEU A 239 14.31 14.13 -2.42
N VAL A 240 14.21 12.97 -1.78
CA VAL A 240 12.98 12.16 -1.69
C VAL A 240 12.59 12.03 -0.22
N HIS A 241 11.38 12.47 0.12
CA HIS A 241 10.83 12.30 1.46
C HIS A 241 10.29 10.88 1.65
N LEU A 242 10.81 10.14 2.61
CA LEU A 242 10.32 8.81 2.98
C LEU A 242 9.45 8.90 4.23
N ALA A 243 8.32 8.19 4.21
CA ALA A 243 7.48 8.01 5.37
C ALA A 243 7.06 6.55 5.52
N LEU A 244 7.41 5.94 6.65
CA LEU A 244 6.95 4.61 7.04
C LEU A 244 5.74 4.76 7.95
N ALA A 245 4.61 4.20 7.53
CA ALA A 245 3.35 4.26 8.28
C ALA A 245 3.44 3.50 9.61
N PHE A 246 2.73 4.00 10.61
CA PHE A 246 2.48 3.26 11.85
C PHE A 246 1.48 2.15 11.56
N ASN A 247 1.58 1.04 12.30
CA ASN A 247 0.57 -0.01 12.18
C ASN A 247 0.47 -0.84 13.46
N PRO A 248 -0.71 -1.42 13.73
CA PRO A 248 -0.90 -2.35 14.81
C PRO A 248 -0.35 -3.73 14.43
N SER A 249 -0.54 -4.69 15.34
CA SER A 249 -0.24 -6.10 15.07
C SER A 249 -1.20 -6.78 14.10
N HIS A 250 -2.34 -6.16 13.78
CA HIS A 250 -3.27 -6.65 12.77
C HIS A 250 -2.62 -6.40 11.41
N LEU A 251 -2.56 -7.46 10.62
CA LEU A 251 -1.75 -7.52 9.41
C LEU A 251 -2.57 -7.01 8.24
N GLU A 252 -1.89 -6.56 7.19
CA GLU A 252 -2.49 -6.08 5.94
C GLU A 252 -3.34 -4.79 6.03
N ILE A 253 -3.97 -4.50 7.17
CA ILE A 253 -4.84 -3.34 7.38
C ILE A 253 -4.13 -1.98 7.20
N VAL A 254 -2.80 -1.94 7.29
CA VAL A 254 -2.01 -0.72 6.99
C VAL A 254 -1.98 -0.37 5.50
N SER A 255 -2.19 -1.35 4.61
CA SER A 255 -2.17 -1.13 3.16
C SER A 255 -3.17 -0.03 2.74
N PRO A 256 -4.47 -0.11 3.07
CA PRO A 256 -5.42 0.96 2.75
C PRO A 256 -5.10 2.30 3.46
N VAL A 257 -4.56 2.27 4.69
CA VAL A 257 -4.07 3.48 5.38
C VAL A 257 -3.00 4.21 4.58
N VAL A 258 -2.04 3.47 4.01
CA VAL A 258 -0.99 4.04 3.15
C VAL A 258 -1.58 4.60 1.87
N MET A 259 -2.57 3.93 1.26
CA MET A 259 -3.26 4.45 0.07
C MET A 259 -3.93 5.80 0.38
N GLY A 260 -4.64 5.90 1.51
CA GLY A 260 -5.26 7.14 1.97
C GLY A 260 -4.26 8.26 2.19
N SER A 261 -3.13 7.94 2.84
CA SER A 261 -2.05 8.91 3.09
C SER A 261 -1.42 9.41 1.79
N VAL A 262 -1.18 8.52 0.82
CA VAL A 262 -0.68 8.90 -0.50
C VAL A 262 -1.71 9.75 -1.25
N ARG A 263 -2.99 9.39 -1.20
CA ARG A 263 -4.03 10.18 -1.86
C ARG A 263 -4.10 11.60 -1.31
N ALA A 264 -4.04 11.76 0.00
CA ALA A 264 -3.98 13.08 0.65
C ALA A 264 -2.76 13.89 0.18
N ARG A 265 -1.58 13.27 0.09
CA ARG A 265 -0.36 13.92 -0.43
C ARG A 265 -0.49 14.30 -1.91
N LEU A 266 -1.15 13.47 -2.73
CA LEU A 266 -1.41 13.79 -4.13
C LEU A 266 -2.39 14.95 -4.28
N ASP A 267 -3.46 14.97 -3.48
CA ASP A 267 -4.47 16.04 -3.49
C ASP A 267 -3.89 17.38 -2.98
N ARG A 268 -2.77 17.36 -2.26
CA ARG A 268 -2.01 18.55 -1.83
C ARG A 268 -1.14 19.16 -2.93
N LEU A 269 -0.76 18.38 -3.95
CA LEU A 269 0.12 18.88 -5.01
C LEU A 269 -0.65 19.84 -5.92
N ASP A 270 -0.04 20.97 -6.27
CA ASP A 270 -0.61 21.94 -7.23
C ASP A 270 -0.85 21.29 -8.61
N GLU A 271 0.06 20.40 -9.01
CA GLU A 271 -0.06 19.60 -10.24
C GLU A 271 -0.24 18.12 -9.86
N PRO A 272 -1.46 17.57 -10.00
CA PRO A 272 -1.72 16.19 -9.63
C PRO A 272 -1.04 15.23 -10.62
N SER A 273 0.10 14.68 -10.20
CA SER A 273 0.80 13.61 -10.90
C SER A 273 1.07 12.48 -9.94
N SER A 274 0.47 11.31 -10.21
CA SER A 274 0.65 10.11 -9.39
C SER A 274 2.10 9.60 -9.34
N ASN A 275 2.98 10.05 -10.24
CA ASN A 275 4.41 9.74 -10.18
C ASN A 275 5.16 10.53 -9.11
N LYS A 276 4.58 11.59 -8.54
CA LYS A 276 5.24 12.41 -7.52
C LYS A 276 5.21 11.80 -6.12
N VAL A 277 4.22 10.94 -5.85
CA VAL A 277 4.09 10.22 -4.58
C VAL A 277 3.94 8.73 -4.86
N LEU A 278 4.88 7.93 -4.37
CA LEU A 278 4.95 6.49 -4.60
C LEU A 278 4.50 5.72 -3.35
N PRO A 279 3.38 4.96 -3.41
CA PRO A 279 3.07 3.98 -2.39
C PRO A 279 3.87 2.69 -2.60
N ILE A 280 4.48 2.20 -1.53
CA ILE A 280 5.08 0.86 -1.43
C ILE A 280 4.39 0.12 -0.29
N THR A 281 3.91 -1.10 -0.56
CA THR A 281 3.35 -1.96 0.49
C THR A 281 4.13 -3.26 0.58
N ILE A 282 4.51 -3.65 1.80
CA ILE A 282 5.30 -4.83 2.09
C ILE A 282 4.44 -5.79 2.90
N HIS A 283 4.16 -6.90 2.25
CA HIS A 283 3.32 -7.99 2.74
C HIS A 283 4.21 -9.20 2.96
N GLY A 284 3.57 -10.32 3.22
CA GLY A 284 4.22 -11.58 2.97
C GLY A 284 3.21 -12.70 2.93
N ASP A 285 3.77 -13.89 2.75
CA ASP A 285 3.15 -14.93 1.94
C ASP A 285 1.83 -15.45 2.46
N ALA A 286 1.70 -15.66 3.77
CA ALA A 286 0.47 -16.19 4.34
C ALA A 286 -0.61 -15.12 4.55
N ALA A 287 -0.22 -13.89 4.88
CA ALA A 287 -1.17 -12.82 5.16
C ALA A 287 -1.76 -12.23 3.89
N VAL A 288 -0.95 -12.03 2.85
CA VAL A 288 -1.38 -11.44 1.57
C VAL A 288 -2.51 -12.25 0.91
N THR A 289 -2.50 -13.58 1.10
CA THR A 289 -3.55 -14.48 0.58
C THR A 289 -4.68 -14.74 1.56
N GLY A 290 -4.49 -14.45 2.85
CA GLY A 290 -5.39 -14.88 3.93
C GLY A 290 -6.19 -13.76 4.59
N GLN A 291 -5.93 -12.49 4.27
CA GLN A 291 -6.65 -11.35 4.84
C GLN A 291 -7.49 -10.64 3.76
N GLY A 292 -8.81 -10.55 3.99
CA GLY A 292 -9.79 -9.98 3.05
C GLY A 292 -9.53 -8.52 2.70
N VAL A 293 -8.97 -7.73 3.62
CA VAL A 293 -8.60 -6.32 3.37
C VAL A 293 -7.64 -6.15 2.18
N VAL A 294 -6.80 -7.15 1.87
CA VAL A 294 -5.93 -7.13 0.69
C VAL A 294 -6.77 -7.15 -0.58
N GLN A 295 -7.78 -8.02 -0.62
CA GLN A 295 -8.75 -8.07 -1.72
C GLN A 295 -9.47 -6.73 -1.84
N GLU A 296 -10.03 -6.21 -0.75
CA GLU A 296 -10.76 -4.92 -0.76
C GLU A 296 -9.90 -3.75 -1.24
N THR A 297 -8.60 -3.76 -0.91
CA THR A 297 -7.66 -2.72 -1.34
C THR A 297 -7.30 -2.87 -2.83
N LEU A 298 -7.18 -4.11 -3.32
CA LEU A 298 -6.73 -4.42 -4.68
C LEU A 298 -7.85 -4.30 -5.70
N GLU A 299 -9.01 -4.90 -5.43
CA GLU A 299 -10.05 -5.17 -6.42
C GLU A 299 -10.35 -3.91 -7.20
N THR A 300 -10.31 -3.97 -8.53
CA THR A 300 -10.97 -2.98 -9.38
C THR A 300 -11.22 -3.64 -10.73
N LEU A 301 -12.47 -3.62 -11.17
CA LEU A 301 -12.81 -4.04 -12.52
C LEU A 301 -12.32 -3.01 -13.55
N ASN A 302 -11.58 -3.53 -14.51
CA ASN A 302 -11.09 -2.83 -15.68
C ASN A 302 -12.13 -2.97 -16.80
N MET A 303 -12.80 -1.88 -17.19
CA MET A 303 -13.41 -1.80 -18.51
C MET A 303 -13.11 -0.45 -19.16
N SER A 304 -12.31 -0.53 -20.22
CA SER A 304 -12.10 0.52 -21.20
C SER A 304 -13.44 1.00 -21.78
N LYS A 305 -13.64 2.33 -21.80
CA LYS A 305 -14.48 3.06 -22.77
C LYS A 305 -15.71 2.31 -23.32
N ALA A 306 -16.70 2.00 -22.49
CA ALA A 306 -18.13 1.96 -22.86
C ALA A 306 -18.95 1.39 -21.69
N ARG A 307 -19.86 2.22 -21.17
CA ARG A 307 -21.13 1.86 -20.50
C ARG A 307 -21.24 0.40 -20.01
N VAL A 308 -20.89 0.16 -18.75
CA VAL A 308 -21.75 -0.38 -17.67
C VAL A 308 -20.90 -0.26 -16.39
N GLN A 309 -21.38 0.53 -15.44
CA GLN A 309 -20.74 0.80 -14.16
C GLN A 309 -21.29 -0.22 -13.15
N GLU A 310 -20.61 -1.35 -12.96
CA GLU A 310 -20.89 -2.25 -11.84
C GLU A 310 -19.62 -3.03 -11.42
N THR A 311 -19.40 -3.08 -10.10
CA THR A 311 -18.47 -3.91 -9.29
C THR A 311 -17.02 -3.42 -9.00
N LEU A 312 -16.85 -2.84 -7.80
CA LEU A 312 -15.86 -3.06 -6.69
C LEU A 312 -14.35 -3.24 -7.03
N ASN A 313 -13.29 -2.67 -6.40
CA ASN A 313 -13.03 -1.68 -5.33
C ASN A 313 -11.83 -0.71 -5.69
N MET A 314 -10.96 -0.33 -4.74
CA MET A 314 -10.35 1.01 -4.60
C MET A 314 -9.19 1.40 -5.55
N SER A 315 -8.33 0.49 -5.99
CA SER A 315 -7.04 0.88 -6.63
C SER A 315 -7.18 1.73 -7.91
N LYS A 316 -8.29 1.57 -8.65
CA LYS A 316 -8.68 2.40 -9.81
C LYS A 316 -10.00 3.18 -9.62
N ALA A 317 -10.62 3.12 -8.44
CA ALA A 317 -11.82 3.91 -8.19
C ALA A 317 -11.43 5.40 -8.09
N ARG A 318 -12.13 6.27 -8.84
CA ARG A 318 -11.80 7.72 -8.99
C ARG A 318 -11.47 8.46 -7.68
N GLY A 319 -12.15 8.11 -6.58
CA GLY A 319 -11.96 8.72 -5.26
C GLY A 319 -10.78 8.19 -4.45
N TYR A 320 -10.17 7.09 -4.90
CA TYR A 320 -9.22 6.27 -4.16
C TYR A 320 -7.94 5.92 -4.93
N GLU A 321 -7.95 6.01 -6.27
CA GLU A 321 -6.78 5.75 -7.09
C GLU A 321 -5.61 6.67 -6.73
N VAL A 322 -4.42 6.05 -6.64
CA VAL A 322 -3.12 6.69 -6.39
C VAL A 322 -2.12 6.46 -7.54
N GLY A 323 -2.62 5.98 -8.69
CA GLY A 323 -1.84 5.67 -9.88
C GLY A 323 -0.98 4.41 -9.75
N GLY A 324 -1.50 3.41 -9.06
CA GLY A 324 -0.84 2.12 -8.86
C GLY A 324 0.14 2.09 -7.68
N THR A 325 0.29 0.91 -7.10
CA THR A 325 1.17 0.62 -5.95
C THR A 325 2.19 -0.45 -6.30
N VAL A 326 3.43 -0.29 -5.85
CA VAL A 326 4.41 -1.37 -5.88
C VAL A 326 4.24 -2.22 -4.62
N ARG A 327 3.85 -3.49 -4.81
CA ARG A 327 3.54 -4.43 -3.72
C ARG A 327 4.62 -5.49 -3.63
N ILE A 328 5.33 -5.53 -2.52
CA ILE A 328 6.40 -6.49 -2.28
C ILE A 328 5.90 -7.54 -1.30
N VAL A 329 6.05 -8.81 -1.64
CA VAL A 329 5.66 -9.93 -0.79
C VAL A 329 6.94 -10.63 -0.34
N ILE A 330 7.22 -10.59 0.97
CA ILE A 330 8.34 -11.33 1.56
C ILE A 330 7.89 -12.79 1.69
N ASN A 331 8.12 -13.58 0.66
CA ASN A 331 7.71 -14.97 0.58
C ASN A 331 8.80 -15.88 1.15
N ASN A 332 8.82 -15.98 2.47
CA ASN A 332 9.75 -16.86 3.19
C ASN A 332 9.26 -18.32 3.28
N GLN A 333 8.15 -18.63 2.60
CA GLN A 333 7.58 -19.97 2.43
C GLN A 333 7.03 -20.59 3.73
N VAL A 334 6.84 -19.80 4.79
CA VAL A 334 6.32 -20.30 6.07
C VAL A 334 5.54 -19.24 6.86
N GLY A 335 4.26 -19.53 7.04
CA GLY A 335 3.38 -18.77 7.90
C GLY A 335 3.41 -19.21 9.37
N PHE A 336 4.26 -18.62 10.20
CA PHE A 336 4.48 -19.05 11.60
C PHE A 336 4.94 -20.51 11.67
N THR A 337 4.01 -21.46 11.84
CA THR A 337 4.22 -22.92 11.84
C THR A 337 3.57 -23.60 10.62
N THR A 338 2.93 -22.87 9.72
CA THR A 338 2.23 -23.40 8.54
C THR A 338 3.10 -23.19 7.31
N SER A 339 3.75 -24.25 6.82
CA SER A 339 4.60 -24.22 5.62
C SER A 339 4.04 -25.05 4.47
N ASN A 340 3.06 -25.90 4.74
CA ASN A 340 2.42 -26.71 3.71
C ASN A 340 1.52 -25.80 2.85
N PRO A 341 1.78 -25.68 1.52
CA PRO A 341 0.98 -24.81 0.67
C PRO A 341 -0.51 -25.16 0.69
N LEU A 342 -0.86 -26.44 0.86
CA LEU A 342 -2.25 -26.91 0.93
C LEU A 342 -3.01 -26.40 2.17
N ASP A 343 -2.29 -26.05 3.24
CA ASP A 343 -2.89 -25.48 4.45
C ASP A 343 -2.87 -23.95 4.42
N ALA A 344 -1.92 -23.35 3.69
CA ALA A 344 -1.69 -21.91 3.68
C ALA A 344 -2.52 -21.18 2.62
N ARG A 345 -2.86 -21.83 1.50
CA ARG A 345 -3.53 -21.19 0.35
C ARG A 345 -4.21 -22.23 -0.56
N SER A 346 -5.08 -21.74 -1.44
CA SER A 346 -5.80 -22.55 -2.44
C SER A 346 -5.29 -22.35 -3.88
N THR A 347 -4.15 -21.70 -4.05
CA THR A 347 -3.56 -21.37 -5.35
C THR A 347 -2.05 -21.67 -5.37
N PRO A 348 -1.39 -21.79 -6.53
CA PRO A 348 0.05 -22.06 -6.58
C PRO A 348 0.92 -20.99 -5.91
N TYR A 349 0.64 -19.70 -6.13
CA TYR A 349 1.44 -18.59 -5.61
C TYR A 349 0.65 -17.74 -4.61
N CYS A 350 1.31 -17.25 -3.56
CA CYS A 350 0.68 -16.35 -2.59
C CYS A 350 0.24 -15.02 -3.22
N THR A 351 0.84 -14.65 -4.35
CA THR A 351 0.59 -13.42 -5.10
C THR A 351 -0.51 -13.57 -6.15
N ASP A 352 -1.16 -14.73 -6.25
CA ASP A 352 -2.25 -14.95 -7.21
C ASP A 352 -3.42 -13.99 -7.00
N ILE A 353 -3.57 -13.41 -5.80
CA ILE A 353 -4.52 -12.32 -5.54
C ILE A 353 -4.33 -11.14 -6.50
N GLY A 354 -3.10 -10.84 -6.95
CA GLY A 354 -2.82 -9.78 -7.92
C GLY A 354 -3.46 -10.02 -9.30
N LYS A 355 -3.80 -11.27 -9.64
CA LYS A 355 -4.49 -11.61 -10.91
C LYS A 355 -5.90 -11.08 -10.97
N MET A 356 -6.55 -10.86 -9.82
CA MET A 356 -7.92 -10.31 -9.76
C MET A 356 -8.03 -8.97 -10.50
N VAL A 357 -6.95 -8.17 -10.46
CA VAL A 357 -6.85 -6.88 -11.13
C VAL A 357 -5.90 -6.90 -12.32
N GLN A 358 -5.55 -8.09 -12.82
CA GLN A 358 -4.61 -8.27 -13.92
C GLN A 358 -3.30 -7.48 -13.69
N ALA A 359 -2.77 -7.47 -12.46
CA ALA A 359 -1.44 -6.91 -12.20
C ALA A 359 -0.37 -7.89 -12.70
N PRO A 360 0.76 -7.41 -13.27
CA PRO A 360 1.91 -8.27 -13.49
C PRO A 360 2.53 -8.68 -12.15
N ILE A 361 2.99 -9.92 -12.10
CA ILE A 361 3.64 -10.53 -10.93
C ILE A 361 5.04 -10.97 -11.34
N PHE A 362 6.04 -10.51 -10.61
CA PHE A 362 7.43 -10.89 -10.80
C PHE A 362 7.93 -11.67 -9.60
N HIS A 363 8.07 -12.99 -9.76
CA HIS A 363 8.70 -13.85 -8.78
C HIS A 363 10.21 -13.75 -8.94
N VAL A 364 10.92 -13.54 -7.83
CA VAL A 364 12.38 -13.37 -7.87
C VAL A 364 13.05 -14.04 -6.69
N ASN A 365 14.13 -14.76 -6.98
CA ASN A 365 14.94 -15.46 -5.99
C ASN A 365 15.79 -14.47 -5.18
N ALA A 366 15.64 -14.48 -3.85
CA ALA A 366 16.34 -13.57 -2.95
C ALA A 366 17.86 -13.79 -2.86
N ASP A 367 18.39 -14.93 -3.31
CA ASP A 367 19.85 -15.16 -3.38
C ASP A 367 20.51 -14.49 -4.59
N ASP A 368 19.73 -13.94 -5.53
CA ASP A 368 20.24 -13.15 -6.67
C ASP A 368 19.83 -11.66 -6.55
N PRO A 369 20.62 -10.83 -5.84
CA PRO A 369 20.30 -9.43 -5.63
C PRO A 369 20.31 -8.59 -6.93
N GLU A 370 21.01 -9.02 -7.97
CA GLU A 370 20.99 -8.35 -9.28
C GLU A 370 19.65 -8.59 -9.98
N ALA A 371 19.15 -9.83 -9.94
CA ALA A 371 17.80 -10.13 -10.43
C ALA A 371 16.73 -9.34 -9.67
N VAL A 372 16.88 -9.24 -8.34
CA VAL A 372 16.00 -8.43 -7.48
C VAL A 372 16.03 -6.95 -7.88
N ALA A 373 17.21 -6.34 -8.04
CA ALA A 373 17.34 -4.95 -8.47
C ALA A 373 16.74 -4.72 -9.87
N PHE A 374 16.92 -5.66 -10.80
CA PHE A 374 16.34 -5.59 -12.13
C PHE A 374 14.79 -5.59 -12.09
N VAL A 375 14.20 -6.54 -11.36
CA VAL A 375 12.74 -6.63 -11.17
C VAL A 375 12.20 -5.37 -10.49
N THR A 376 12.96 -4.80 -9.55
CA THR A 376 12.59 -3.56 -8.86
C THR A 376 12.45 -2.39 -9.83
N ARG A 377 13.45 -2.17 -10.70
CA ARG A 377 13.40 -1.12 -11.74
C ARG A 377 12.25 -1.38 -12.72
N LEU A 378 12.10 -2.62 -13.17
CA LEU A 378 11.02 -3.03 -14.08
C LEU A 378 9.62 -2.76 -13.50
N ALA A 379 9.40 -3.12 -12.24
CA ALA A 379 8.13 -2.94 -11.56
C ALA A 379 7.81 -1.44 -11.40
N LEU A 380 8.78 -0.64 -10.95
CA LEU A 380 8.58 0.80 -10.80
C LEU A 380 8.33 1.48 -12.16
N ASP A 381 9.06 1.10 -13.21
CA ASP A 381 8.84 1.58 -14.57
C ASP A 381 7.43 1.22 -15.07
N PHE A 382 6.96 0.00 -14.79
CA PHE A 382 5.61 -0.44 -15.16
C PHE A 382 4.55 0.42 -14.47
N ARG A 383 4.68 0.58 -13.15
CA ARG A 383 3.77 1.43 -12.35
C ARG A 383 3.78 2.86 -12.86
N ASN A 384 4.95 3.43 -13.09
CA ASN A 384 5.08 4.82 -13.55
C ASN A 384 4.56 5.02 -14.98
N THR A 385 4.61 3.99 -15.84
CA THR A 385 4.10 4.04 -17.21
C THR A 385 2.58 3.85 -17.24
N PHE A 386 2.07 2.77 -16.68
CA PHE A 386 0.66 2.36 -16.83
C PHE A 386 -0.25 2.79 -15.68
N LYS A 387 0.33 3.31 -14.59
CA LYS A 387 -0.38 3.71 -13.37
C LYS A 387 -1.14 2.56 -12.71
N ARG A 388 -0.59 1.34 -12.74
CA ARG A 388 -1.24 0.13 -12.23
C ARG A 388 -0.39 -0.54 -11.17
N ASP A 389 -1.06 -1.28 -10.30
CA ASP A 389 -0.41 -2.11 -9.29
C ASP A 389 0.49 -3.14 -9.96
N VAL A 390 1.59 -3.46 -9.27
CA VAL A 390 2.57 -4.47 -9.68
C VAL A 390 3.04 -5.21 -8.44
N PHE A 391 3.19 -6.53 -8.57
CA PHE A 391 3.66 -7.39 -7.49
C PHE A 391 5.08 -7.87 -7.71
N ILE A 392 5.88 -7.83 -6.65
CA ILE A 392 7.18 -8.48 -6.55
C ILE A 392 7.04 -9.58 -5.49
N ASP A 393 7.10 -10.84 -5.92
CA ASP A 393 7.16 -12.00 -5.02
C ASP A 393 8.64 -12.30 -4.73
N LEU A 394 9.14 -11.78 -3.61
CA LEU A 394 10.51 -11.99 -3.16
C LEU A 394 10.61 -13.34 -2.45
N VAL A 395 10.90 -14.38 -3.23
CA VAL A 395 11.02 -15.76 -2.73
C VAL A 395 12.32 -15.90 -1.96
N CYS A 396 12.19 -16.08 -0.67
CA CYS A 396 13.27 -16.08 0.31
C CYS A 396 13.10 -17.24 1.29
N TYR A 397 13.79 -17.18 2.43
CA TYR A 397 13.62 -18.12 3.54
C TYR A 397 13.75 -17.39 4.87
N ARG A 398 13.49 -18.13 5.95
CA ARG A 398 13.51 -17.61 7.33
C ARG A 398 14.62 -18.27 8.11
N ARG A 399 15.71 -17.55 8.38
CA ARG A 399 16.91 -18.12 9.03
C ARG A 399 16.62 -18.68 10.44
N HIS A 400 15.81 -17.96 11.21
CA HIS A 400 15.47 -18.28 12.60
C HIS A 400 14.01 -18.73 12.75
N GLY A 401 13.62 -19.08 13.97
CA GLY A 401 12.21 -19.33 14.33
C GLY A 401 11.29 -18.14 14.06
N HIS A 402 10.01 -18.28 14.38
CA HIS A 402 9.10 -17.18 14.10
C HIS A 402 9.49 -15.92 14.88
N ASN A 403 9.95 -16.12 16.11
CA ASN A 403 10.75 -15.15 16.83
C ASN A 403 12.06 -15.83 17.24
N GLU A 404 12.99 -15.05 17.76
CA GLU A 404 14.34 -15.50 18.07
C GLU A 404 14.42 -16.57 19.18
N ALA A 405 13.34 -16.76 19.95
CA ALA A 405 13.23 -17.77 21.01
C ALA A 405 12.34 -18.98 20.63
N ASP A 406 11.83 -19.02 19.38
CA ASP A 406 10.95 -20.06 18.87
C ASP A 406 11.77 -21.18 18.20
N GLU A 407 11.41 -22.46 18.42
CA GLU A 407 12.10 -23.61 17.81
C GLU A 407 11.30 -24.12 16.59
N PRO A 408 11.69 -23.75 15.37
CA PRO A 408 10.91 -24.07 14.18
C PRO A 408 11.08 -25.51 13.69
N SER A 409 12.12 -26.23 14.14
CA SER A 409 12.34 -27.63 13.73
C SER A 409 11.25 -28.57 14.25
N ALA A 410 10.48 -28.14 15.25
CA ALA A 410 9.32 -28.88 15.75
C ALA A 410 8.25 -29.11 14.67
N THR A 411 8.10 -28.17 13.73
CA THR A 411 7.08 -28.23 12.66
C THR A 411 7.67 -28.23 11.25
N GLN A 412 8.88 -27.71 11.06
CA GLN A 412 9.57 -27.61 9.75
C GLN A 412 10.97 -28.26 9.74
N PRO A 413 11.15 -29.52 10.18
CA PRO A 413 12.48 -30.10 10.38
C PRO A 413 13.34 -30.13 9.11
N LEU A 414 12.78 -30.55 7.97
CA LEU A 414 13.53 -30.66 6.71
C LEU A 414 13.96 -29.28 6.16
N MET A 415 13.06 -28.30 6.26
CA MET A 415 13.34 -26.92 5.82
C MET A 415 14.51 -26.33 6.62
N TYR A 416 14.47 -26.44 7.95
CA TYR A 416 15.52 -25.86 8.81
C TYR A 416 16.84 -26.64 8.78
N GLN A 417 16.82 -27.95 8.51
CA GLN A 417 18.03 -28.70 8.19
C GLN A 417 18.73 -28.18 6.92
N LYS A 418 17.95 -27.81 5.89
CA LYS A 418 18.47 -27.21 4.66
C LYS A 418 18.98 -25.79 4.92
N ILE A 419 18.19 -24.95 5.60
CA ILE A 419 18.57 -23.59 5.99
C ILE A 419 19.90 -23.60 6.75
N LYS A 420 20.10 -24.48 7.73
CA LYS A 420 21.34 -24.55 8.51
C LYS A 420 22.60 -24.77 7.67
N LYS A 421 22.48 -25.43 6.52
CA LYS A 421 23.59 -25.67 5.56
C LYS A 421 23.65 -24.63 4.45
N HIS A 422 22.62 -23.80 4.31
CA HIS A 422 22.52 -22.80 3.25
C HIS A 422 23.29 -21.54 3.62
N PRO A 423 24.25 -21.07 2.80
CA PRO A 423 24.96 -19.82 3.03
C PRO A 423 24.00 -18.62 3.04
N THR A 424 24.44 -17.48 3.58
CA THR A 424 23.63 -16.26 3.59
C THR A 424 23.70 -15.56 2.23
N PRO A 425 22.69 -14.72 1.87
CA PRO A 425 22.69 -14.02 0.58
C PRO A 425 23.95 -13.15 0.39
N ARG A 426 24.43 -12.51 1.46
CA ARG A 426 25.68 -11.75 1.46
C ARG A 426 26.89 -12.62 1.06
N LYS A 427 27.01 -13.82 1.63
CA LYS A 427 28.13 -14.73 1.32
C LYS A 427 28.06 -15.22 -0.12
N ILE A 428 26.88 -15.65 -0.57
CA ILE A 428 26.64 -16.09 -1.95
C ILE A 428 27.04 -14.99 -2.93
N TYR A 429 26.61 -13.74 -2.67
CA TYR A 429 26.87 -12.63 -3.55
C TYR A 429 28.34 -12.16 -3.51
N ALA A 430 28.98 -12.17 -2.34
CA ALA A 430 30.42 -11.88 -2.23
C ALA A 430 31.25 -12.87 -3.05
N ASP A 431 30.95 -14.17 -2.94
CA ASP A 431 31.66 -15.22 -3.69
C ASP A 431 31.45 -15.07 -5.20
N LYS A 432 30.25 -14.67 -5.63
CA LYS A 432 29.95 -14.32 -7.02
C LYS A 432 30.78 -13.12 -7.50
N LEU A 433 30.85 -12.04 -6.72
CA LEU A 433 31.62 -10.85 -7.09
C LEU A 433 33.14 -11.08 -7.09
N GLU A 434 33.63 -12.00 -6.25
CA GLU A 434 35.02 -12.45 -6.27
C GLU A 434 35.32 -13.23 -7.57
N ALA A 435 34.43 -14.15 -7.97
CA ALA A 435 34.55 -14.86 -9.23
C ALA A 435 34.49 -13.91 -10.45
N ASP A 436 33.64 -12.88 -10.39
CA ASP A 436 33.52 -11.82 -11.39
C ASP A 436 34.69 -10.81 -11.36
N LYS A 437 35.62 -10.92 -10.40
CA LYS A 437 36.75 -9.98 -10.16
C LYS A 437 36.30 -8.53 -9.90
N VAL A 438 35.15 -8.36 -9.27
CA VAL A 438 34.57 -7.05 -8.92
C VAL A 438 34.93 -6.65 -7.49
N ALA A 439 34.90 -7.57 -6.54
CA ALA A 439 35.25 -7.35 -5.13
C ALA A 439 36.03 -8.54 -4.58
N THR A 440 36.98 -8.28 -3.69
CA THR A 440 37.79 -9.32 -3.04
C THR A 440 37.16 -9.75 -1.71
N LEU A 441 37.63 -10.88 -1.17
CA LEU A 441 37.25 -11.32 0.18
C LEU A 441 37.64 -10.29 1.25
N GLU A 442 38.75 -9.58 1.05
CA GLU A 442 39.23 -8.52 1.93
C GLU A 442 38.24 -7.34 1.95
N ASP A 443 37.80 -6.88 0.77
CA ASP A 443 36.77 -5.82 0.64
C ASP A 443 35.48 -6.21 1.38
N ALA A 444 34.99 -7.43 1.17
CA ALA A 444 33.77 -7.92 1.80
C ALA A 444 33.90 -8.04 3.34
N THR A 445 35.10 -8.34 3.83
CA THR A 445 35.39 -8.42 5.28
C THR A 445 35.49 -7.02 5.89
N GLU A 446 36.11 -6.08 5.17
CA GLU A 446 36.20 -4.69 5.59
C GLU A 446 34.80 -4.06 5.71
N MET A 447 33.89 -4.29 4.75
CA MET A 447 32.51 -3.81 4.84
C MET A 447 31.79 -4.27 6.11
N VAL A 448 32.01 -5.51 6.54
CA VAL A 448 31.43 -6.05 7.80
C VAL A 448 31.99 -5.30 9.01
N ASN A 449 33.29 -5.08 9.06
CA ASN A 449 33.94 -4.39 10.18
C ASN A 449 33.48 -2.93 10.26
N LEU A 450 33.53 -2.20 9.14
CA LEU A 450 33.09 -0.81 9.07
C LEU A 450 31.64 -0.63 9.49
N TYR A 451 30.75 -1.55 9.09
CA TYR A 451 29.35 -1.47 9.48
C TYR A 451 29.15 -1.76 10.97
N ARG A 452 29.86 -2.73 11.55
CA ARG A 452 29.84 -2.98 13.01
C ARG A 452 30.32 -1.75 13.78
N ASP A 453 31.43 -1.15 13.35
CA ASP A 453 31.99 0.03 14.02
C ASP A 453 31.03 1.23 13.93
N ALA A 454 30.30 1.36 12.81
CA ALA A 454 29.25 2.36 12.67
C ALA A 454 28.05 2.11 13.62
N LEU A 455 27.67 0.86 13.84
CA LEU A 455 26.64 0.52 14.84
C LEU A 455 27.12 0.81 16.26
N ASP A 456 28.38 0.52 16.58
CA ASP A 456 28.98 0.82 17.89
C ASP A 456 29.05 2.34 18.16
N ALA A 457 29.27 3.14 17.12
CA ALA A 457 29.23 4.60 17.21
C ALA A 457 27.81 5.15 17.46
N GLY A 458 26.76 4.40 17.10
CA GLY A 458 25.36 4.73 17.41
C GLY A 458 24.70 5.80 16.54
N GLU A 459 25.43 6.38 15.58
CA GLU A 459 24.91 7.40 14.65
C GLU A 459 24.22 6.81 13.42
N CYS A 460 23.53 7.66 12.64
CA CYS A 460 22.83 7.24 11.43
C CYS A 460 23.78 6.53 10.43
N VAL A 461 23.41 5.32 10.02
CA VAL A 461 24.21 4.48 9.10
C VAL A 461 23.87 4.70 7.62
N VAL A 462 22.82 5.47 7.32
CA VAL A 462 22.39 5.79 5.96
C VAL A 462 23.09 7.08 5.53
N LYS A 463 24.06 6.97 4.62
CA LYS A 463 24.88 8.10 4.14
C LYS A 463 24.06 9.16 3.41
N GLU A 464 22.99 8.71 2.76
CA GLU A 464 22.06 9.50 1.96
C GLU A 464 21.03 10.26 2.83
N TRP A 465 20.97 9.99 4.13
CA TRP A 465 20.02 10.63 5.04
C TRP A 465 20.29 12.12 5.19
N ARG A 466 19.23 12.93 5.19
CA ARG A 466 19.28 14.37 5.42
C ARG A 466 18.25 14.77 6.49
N PRO A 467 18.53 15.81 7.30
CA PRO A 467 17.52 16.41 8.16
C PRO A 467 16.30 16.86 7.34
N MET A 468 15.11 16.66 7.88
CA MET A 468 13.87 17.07 7.20
C MET A 468 13.81 18.60 7.11
N ASN A 469 13.82 19.13 5.89
CA ASN A 469 13.74 20.58 5.62
C ASN A 469 12.46 20.97 4.86
N MET A 470 11.63 20.01 4.47
CA MET A 470 10.45 20.25 3.64
C MET A 470 9.23 20.71 4.47
N HIS A 471 8.55 21.74 3.95
CA HIS A 471 7.23 22.25 4.34
C HIS A 471 6.11 21.20 4.22
N SER A 472 6.27 20.02 4.81
CA SER A 472 5.16 19.11 5.05
C SER A 472 4.21 19.81 6.02
N PHE A 473 2.95 20.02 5.63
CA PHE A 473 1.94 20.65 6.47
C PHE A 473 1.99 20.03 7.86
N THR A 474 2.45 20.82 8.81
CA THR A 474 2.77 20.35 10.13
C THR A 474 1.48 20.26 10.92
N TRP A 475 1.31 19.17 11.67
CA TRP A 475 0.29 19.09 12.70
C TRP A 475 0.47 20.17 13.79
N SER A 476 1.57 20.92 13.79
CA SER A 476 1.91 21.95 14.78
C SER A 476 0.77 22.90 15.19
N PRO A 477 -0.09 23.42 14.29
CA PRO A 477 -1.22 24.27 14.68
C PRO A 477 -2.38 23.51 15.34
N TYR A 478 -2.34 22.18 15.39
CA TYR A 478 -3.40 21.29 15.86
C TYR A 478 -2.96 20.43 17.07
N LEU A 479 -1.76 20.67 17.63
CA LEU A 479 -1.26 19.92 18.78
C LEU A 479 -1.57 20.63 20.10
N ASN A 480 -1.87 19.85 21.14
CA ASN A 480 -2.10 20.31 22.52
C ASN A 480 -3.32 21.25 22.69
N HIS A 481 -4.39 20.99 21.94
CA HIS A 481 -5.68 21.67 22.09
C HIS A 481 -6.66 20.78 22.85
N GLU A 482 -7.54 21.40 23.64
CA GLU A 482 -8.62 20.73 24.36
C GLU A 482 -9.93 20.84 23.57
N TRP A 483 -10.88 19.94 23.84
CA TRP A 483 -12.14 19.86 23.08
C TRP A 483 -13.07 21.08 23.24
N ASP A 484 -12.88 21.87 24.31
CA ASP A 484 -13.69 23.03 24.67
C ASP A 484 -13.09 24.37 24.21
N GLU A 485 -12.08 24.32 23.34
CA GLU A 485 -11.47 25.52 22.77
C GLU A 485 -12.44 26.32 21.89
N ALA A 486 -12.26 27.64 21.92
CA ALA A 486 -13.08 28.55 21.13
C ALA A 486 -12.69 28.47 19.66
N TYR A 487 -13.67 28.22 18.80
CA TYR A 487 -13.52 28.20 17.34
C TYR A 487 -14.45 29.25 16.69
N PRO A 488 -14.17 29.70 15.45
CA PRO A 488 -15.00 30.68 14.73
C PRO A 488 -16.36 30.08 14.33
N ASN A 489 -17.28 30.04 15.30
CA ASN A 489 -18.61 29.43 15.18
C ASN A 489 -19.68 30.38 14.60
N LYS A 490 -19.38 31.67 14.43
CA LYS A 490 -20.30 32.68 13.91
C LYS A 490 -20.04 32.90 12.42
N VAL A 491 -21.11 32.79 11.61
CA VAL A 491 -21.12 33.19 10.20
C VAL A 491 -22.06 34.37 10.02
N GLU A 492 -21.67 35.34 9.19
CA GLU A 492 -22.55 36.46 8.87
C GLU A 492 -23.85 35.96 8.23
N MET A 493 -25.00 36.36 8.78
CA MET A 493 -26.31 35.88 8.31
C MET A 493 -26.54 36.12 6.81
N LYS A 494 -26.10 37.27 6.31
CA LYS A 494 -26.20 37.60 4.88
C LYS A 494 -25.40 36.61 4.04
N ARG A 495 -24.15 36.32 4.44
CA ARG A 495 -23.30 35.34 3.76
C ARG A 495 -23.89 33.93 3.83
N LEU A 496 -24.41 33.54 4.99
CA LEU A 496 -25.07 32.25 5.18
C LEU A 496 -26.28 32.07 4.23
N GLN A 497 -27.11 33.11 4.09
CA GLN A 497 -28.24 33.11 3.15
C GLN A 497 -27.78 33.06 1.68
N GLU A 498 -26.73 33.79 1.31
CA GLU A 498 -26.13 33.74 -0.03
C GLU A 498 -25.65 32.33 -0.37
N LEU A 499 -24.94 31.68 0.54
CA LEU A 499 -24.46 30.30 0.39
C LEU A 499 -25.64 29.33 0.25
N ALA A 500 -26.64 29.44 1.13
CA ALA A 500 -27.84 28.60 1.07
C ALA A 500 -28.58 28.73 -0.28
N LYS A 501 -28.72 29.96 -0.80
CA LYS A 501 -29.31 30.20 -2.13
C LYS A 501 -28.44 29.59 -3.23
N ARG A 502 -27.13 29.78 -3.15
CA ARG A 502 -26.17 29.30 -4.16
C ARG A 502 -26.21 27.78 -4.29
N ILE A 503 -26.11 27.05 -3.19
CA ILE A 503 -26.11 25.58 -3.19
C ILE A 503 -27.48 24.97 -3.51
N SER A 504 -28.55 25.77 -3.43
CA SER A 504 -29.92 25.38 -3.78
C SER A 504 -30.32 25.80 -5.19
N THR A 505 -29.45 26.48 -5.93
CA THR A 505 -29.70 26.89 -7.32
C THR A 505 -28.95 25.95 -8.26
N VAL A 506 -29.69 25.30 -9.15
CA VAL A 506 -29.16 24.35 -10.13
C VAL A 506 -29.39 24.94 -11.52
N PRO A 507 -28.39 24.93 -12.42
CA PRO A 507 -28.57 25.44 -13.77
C PRO A 507 -29.71 24.71 -14.51
N GLU A 508 -30.51 25.45 -15.29
CA GLU A 508 -31.65 24.90 -16.05
C GLU A 508 -31.26 23.76 -17.02
N ALA A 509 -30.01 23.77 -17.49
CA ALA A 509 -29.45 22.72 -18.35
C ALA A 509 -29.35 21.35 -17.65
N ILE A 510 -29.43 21.30 -16.32
CA ILE A 510 -29.40 20.06 -15.53
C ILE A 510 -30.84 19.67 -15.20
N GLU A 511 -31.43 18.79 -16.01
CA GLU A 511 -32.77 18.27 -15.75
C GLU A 511 -32.76 17.36 -14.53
N MET A 512 -33.39 17.81 -13.45
CA MET A 512 -33.50 17.06 -12.19
C MET A 512 -34.66 16.07 -12.25
N GLN A 513 -34.49 14.93 -11.57
CA GLN A 513 -35.62 14.04 -11.25
C GLN A 513 -36.64 14.79 -10.37
N SER A 514 -37.94 14.53 -10.56
CA SER A 514 -39.03 15.32 -9.95
C SER A 514 -38.99 15.44 -8.41
N ARG A 515 -38.61 14.39 -7.68
CA ARG A 515 -38.44 14.42 -6.23
C ARG A 515 -37.18 15.19 -5.81
N VAL A 516 -36.11 15.12 -6.60
CA VAL A 516 -34.90 15.93 -6.38
C VAL A 516 -35.21 17.41 -6.58
N ALA A 517 -35.93 17.76 -7.65
CA ALA A 517 -36.39 19.13 -7.89
C ALA A 517 -37.23 19.66 -6.72
N LYS A 518 -38.12 18.83 -6.14
CA LYS A 518 -38.88 19.18 -4.95
C LYS A 518 -37.99 19.46 -3.73
N ILE A 519 -36.99 18.63 -3.47
CA ILE A 519 -36.03 18.84 -2.37
C ILE A 519 -35.27 20.16 -2.57
N TYR A 520 -34.82 20.46 -3.80
CA TYR A 520 -34.14 21.72 -4.09
C TYR A 520 -35.05 22.94 -3.97
N GLY A 521 -36.32 22.84 -4.40
CA GLY A 521 -37.31 23.89 -4.16
C GLY A 521 -37.57 24.13 -2.67
N ASP A 522 -37.66 23.07 -1.87
CA ASP A 522 -37.76 23.16 -0.42
C ASP A 522 -36.53 23.85 0.20
N ARG A 523 -35.31 23.54 -0.28
CA ARG A 523 -34.06 24.19 0.17
C ARG A 523 -33.99 25.66 -0.23
N GLN A 524 -34.54 26.04 -1.39
CA GLN A 524 -34.68 27.45 -1.77
C GLN A 524 -35.62 28.20 -0.81
N ALA A 525 -36.75 27.60 -0.43
CA ALA A 525 -37.64 28.16 0.59
C ALA A 525 -36.96 28.27 1.97
N MET A 526 -36.13 27.30 2.34
CA MET A 526 -35.30 27.38 3.55
C MET A 526 -34.31 28.55 3.49
N ALA A 527 -33.63 28.71 2.35
CA ALA A 527 -32.69 29.81 2.12
C ALA A 527 -33.36 31.20 2.11
N ALA A 528 -34.65 31.26 1.77
CA ALA A 528 -35.47 32.46 1.85
C ALA A 528 -36.04 32.74 3.26
N GLY A 529 -35.91 31.80 4.20
CA GLY A 529 -36.50 31.89 5.54
C GLY A 529 -37.99 31.55 5.60
N GLU A 530 -38.56 31.02 4.52
CA GLU A 530 -39.97 30.63 4.42
C GLU A 530 -40.24 29.24 5.03
N LYS A 531 -39.18 28.43 5.15
CA LYS A 531 -39.19 27.09 5.74
C LYS A 531 -38.02 26.91 6.70
N LEU A 532 -38.19 26.11 7.74
CA LEU A 532 -37.08 25.73 8.62
C LEU A 532 -36.15 24.74 7.92
N PHE A 533 -34.85 24.83 8.21
CA PHE A 533 -33.87 23.88 7.69
C PHE A 533 -34.12 22.46 8.21
N ASP A 534 -34.10 21.50 7.29
CA ASP A 534 -34.01 20.08 7.62
C ASP A 534 -32.54 19.63 7.72
N TRP A 535 -32.32 18.35 8.01
CA TRP A 535 -30.99 17.80 8.22
C TRP A 535 -30.09 17.95 6.98
N GLY A 536 -30.56 17.51 5.81
CA GLY A 536 -29.77 17.55 4.57
C GLY A 536 -29.47 18.97 4.10
N GLY A 537 -30.39 19.91 4.31
CA GLY A 537 -30.17 21.33 4.05
C GLY A 537 -29.11 21.93 4.97
N ALA A 538 -29.18 21.69 6.28
CA ALA A 538 -28.22 22.22 7.25
C ALA A 538 -26.82 21.60 7.10
N GLU A 539 -26.76 20.29 6.83
CA GLU A 539 -25.51 19.56 6.57
C GLU A 539 -24.79 20.12 5.34
N ASN A 540 -25.50 20.26 4.21
CA ASN A 540 -24.91 20.86 3.00
C ASN A 540 -24.51 22.33 3.21
N LEU A 541 -25.25 23.07 4.05
CA LEU A 541 -24.89 24.43 4.41
C LEU A 541 -23.61 24.47 5.26
N ALA A 542 -23.38 23.49 6.14
CA ALA A 542 -22.13 23.36 6.88
C ALA A 542 -20.95 23.19 5.91
N TYR A 543 -21.06 22.25 4.97
CA TYR A 543 -20.07 22.05 3.91
C TYR A 543 -19.82 23.32 3.10
N ALA A 544 -20.90 24.00 2.69
CA ALA A 544 -20.82 25.23 1.92
C ALA A 544 -20.01 26.30 2.65
N THR A 545 -20.24 26.47 3.94
CA THR A 545 -19.52 27.47 4.73
C THR A 545 -18.05 27.13 4.94
N LEU A 546 -17.70 25.84 5.09
CA LEU A 546 -16.30 25.41 5.20
C LEU A 546 -15.54 25.63 3.91
N VAL A 547 -16.10 25.22 2.77
CA VAL A 547 -15.42 25.43 1.49
C VAL A 547 -15.37 26.92 1.12
N ASP A 548 -16.33 27.74 1.53
CA ASP A 548 -16.26 29.20 1.38
C ASP A 548 -15.06 29.82 2.13
N GLU A 549 -14.77 29.28 3.32
CA GLU A 549 -13.61 29.66 4.16
C GLU A 549 -12.29 29.05 3.66
N GLY A 550 -12.32 28.28 2.56
CA GLY A 550 -11.14 27.63 2.00
C GLY A 550 -10.76 26.32 2.70
N ILE A 551 -11.62 25.77 3.55
CA ILE A 551 -11.42 24.48 4.22
C ILE A 551 -11.97 23.37 3.32
N PRO A 552 -11.13 22.45 2.80
CA PRO A 552 -11.60 21.37 1.93
C PRO A 552 -12.48 20.37 2.70
N VAL A 553 -13.42 19.75 2.01
CA VAL A 553 -14.29 18.70 2.55
C VAL A 553 -14.20 17.47 1.65
N ARG A 554 -13.88 16.33 2.25
CA ARG A 554 -13.91 15.01 1.62
C ARG A 554 -14.98 14.16 2.32
N LEU A 555 -16.05 13.84 1.62
CA LEU A 555 -17.09 12.91 2.06
C LEU A 555 -16.99 11.62 1.25
N SER A 556 -16.92 10.49 1.94
CA SER A 556 -16.68 9.20 1.31
C SER A 556 -17.52 8.13 2.02
N GLY A 557 -18.29 7.34 1.27
CA GLY A 557 -19.18 6.35 1.87
C GLY A 557 -20.14 5.78 0.85
N GLU A 558 -20.75 4.65 1.18
CA GLU A 558 -21.59 3.91 0.25
C GLU A 558 -22.84 4.72 -0.09
N ASP A 559 -22.99 5.08 -1.37
CA ASP A 559 -24.09 5.91 -1.89
C ASP A 559 -24.20 7.32 -1.24
N SER A 560 -23.15 7.83 -0.61
CA SER A 560 -23.16 9.09 0.13
C SER A 560 -23.41 10.34 -0.74
N GLY A 561 -23.13 10.31 -2.04
CA GLY A 561 -23.38 11.42 -2.97
C GLY A 561 -24.85 11.81 -3.04
N ARG A 562 -25.74 10.82 -3.07
CA ARG A 562 -27.19 11.00 -2.88
C ARG A 562 -27.57 11.00 -1.40
N GLY A 563 -26.86 10.21 -0.61
CA GLY A 563 -27.21 9.83 0.76
C GLY A 563 -28.15 8.62 0.76
N THR A 564 -27.87 7.65 1.63
CA THR A 564 -28.64 6.40 1.80
C THR A 564 -30.14 6.69 1.90
N PHE A 565 -30.52 7.60 2.80
CA PHE A 565 -31.90 7.97 3.10
C PHE A 565 -32.50 9.04 2.17
N PHE A 566 -31.93 9.23 0.97
CA PHE A 566 -32.44 10.17 -0.04
C PHE A 566 -32.54 11.63 0.46
N HIS A 567 -31.61 12.04 1.33
CA HIS A 567 -31.70 13.31 2.05
C HIS A 567 -30.64 14.34 1.62
N ARG A 568 -29.46 13.88 1.15
CA ARG A 568 -28.30 14.76 0.92
C ARG A 568 -28.30 15.39 -0.46
N HIS A 569 -28.41 14.58 -1.52
CA HIS A 569 -28.34 15.04 -2.91
C HIS A 569 -27.22 16.06 -3.15
N ALA A 570 -25.99 15.77 -2.70
CA ALA A 570 -24.84 16.63 -2.99
C ALA A 570 -24.46 16.55 -4.47
N VAL A 571 -24.67 15.39 -5.09
CA VAL A 571 -24.53 15.15 -6.53
C VAL A 571 -25.90 15.02 -7.18
N ILE A 572 -26.11 15.78 -8.26
CA ILE A 572 -27.33 15.79 -9.05
C ILE A 572 -27.05 15.12 -10.38
N HIS A 573 -27.85 14.12 -10.73
CA HIS A 573 -27.75 13.43 -12.03
C HIS A 573 -28.76 13.99 -13.01
N ASN A 574 -28.27 14.50 -14.15
CA ASN A 574 -29.10 15.01 -15.23
C ASN A 574 -29.86 13.84 -15.88
N GLN A 575 -31.19 13.90 -15.86
CA GLN A 575 -32.05 12.82 -16.36
C GLN A 575 -31.99 12.65 -17.88
N THR A 576 -31.58 13.68 -18.63
CA THR A 576 -31.49 13.61 -20.10
C THR A 576 -30.26 12.87 -20.60
N ASN A 577 -29.13 12.99 -19.90
CA ASN A 577 -27.83 12.58 -20.44
C ASN A 577 -26.90 11.88 -19.43
N GLY A 578 -27.29 11.78 -18.15
CA GLY A 578 -26.54 11.10 -17.10
C GLY A 578 -25.33 11.87 -16.55
N SER A 579 -25.07 13.09 -17.04
CA SER A 579 -24.01 13.94 -16.50
C SER A 579 -24.33 14.36 -15.05
N THR A 580 -23.29 14.64 -14.27
CA THR A 580 -23.42 15.00 -12.85
C THR A 580 -23.10 16.47 -12.62
N TYR A 581 -23.85 17.11 -11.73
CA TYR A 581 -23.59 18.46 -11.23
C TYR A 581 -23.55 18.47 -9.70
N THR A 582 -22.55 19.12 -9.12
CA THR A 582 -22.34 19.16 -7.67
C THR A 582 -22.31 20.63 -7.22
N PRO A 583 -23.43 21.20 -6.70
CA PRO A 583 -23.50 22.63 -6.38
C PRO A 583 -22.39 23.13 -5.43
N LEU A 584 -21.96 22.27 -4.49
CA LEU A 584 -20.89 22.57 -3.53
C LEU A 584 -19.51 22.77 -4.18
N GLN A 585 -19.33 22.43 -5.47
CA GLN A 585 -18.11 22.71 -6.24
C GLN A 585 -18.16 24.05 -6.99
N HIS A 586 -19.25 24.81 -6.88
CA HIS A 586 -19.53 26.00 -7.71
C HIS A 586 -19.96 27.23 -6.90
N ILE A 587 -19.44 27.37 -5.67
CA ILE A 587 -19.68 28.53 -4.80
C ILE A 587 -18.91 29.74 -5.34
N HIS A 588 -17.58 29.67 -5.43
CA HIS A 588 -16.71 30.69 -6.03
C HIS A 588 -15.35 30.09 -6.46
N SER A 589 -14.55 30.83 -7.23
CA SER A 589 -13.30 30.29 -7.82
C SER A 589 -12.17 30.01 -6.83
N GLY A 590 -12.19 30.62 -5.65
CA GLY A 590 -11.17 30.48 -4.60
C GLY A 590 -11.59 29.58 -3.44
N GLN A 591 -12.67 28.80 -3.58
CA GLN A 591 -13.19 27.96 -2.51
C GLN A 591 -12.27 26.77 -2.21
N GLY A 592 -12.42 26.20 -1.02
CA GLY A 592 -11.91 24.88 -0.68
C GLY A 592 -12.53 23.80 -1.58
N GLN A 593 -11.78 22.71 -1.78
CA GLN A 593 -12.27 21.62 -2.63
C GLN A 593 -13.36 20.82 -1.90
N PHE A 594 -14.53 20.68 -2.53
CA PHE A 594 -15.55 19.72 -2.10
C PHE A 594 -15.46 18.45 -2.96
N LYS A 595 -15.15 17.32 -2.33
CA LYS A 595 -15.12 16.00 -2.99
C LYS A 595 -16.08 15.07 -2.26
N VAL A 596 -17.05 14.53 -3.00
CA VAL A 596 -17.93 13.46 -2.51
C VAL A 596 -17.75 12.24 -3.40
N TRP A 597 -17.53 11.09 -2.77
CA TRP A 597 -17.32 9.83 -3.45
C TRP A 597 -18.29 8.79 -2.90
N ASP A 598 -19.14 8.28 -3.77
CA ASP A 598 -19.81 7.01 -3.50
C ASP A 598 -18.72 5.94 -3.43
N SER A 599 -18.50 5.42 -2.24
CA SER A 599 -17.52 4.37 -2.02
C SER A 599 -17.95 3.12 -2.74
N VAL A 600 -16.95 2.28 -2.93
CA VAL A 600 -17.18 0.90 -3.28
C VAL A 600 -17.68 0.16 -2.02
N LEU A 601 -18.35 -0.98 -2.19
CA LEU A 601 -18.96 -1.75 -1.10
C LEU A 601 -17.87 -2.41 -0.24
N SER A 602 -17.43 -1.68 0.79
CA SER A 602 -16.34 -2.04 1.70
C SER A 602 -16.33 -1.05 2.84
N GLU A 603 -16.38 -1.57 4.06
CA GLU A 603 -16.25 -0.79 5.27
C GLU A 603 -14.80 -0.79 5.76
N GLU A 604 -14.15 -1.96 5.81
CA GLU A 604 -12.82 -2.12 6.42
C GLU A 604 -11.74 -1.32 5.68
N ALA A 605 -11.56 -1.55 4.38
CA ALA A 605 -10.53 -0.85 3.60
C ALA A 605 -10.86 0.63 3.38
N VAL A 606 -12.13 0.99 3.17
CA VAL A 606 -12.53 2.39 2.95
C VAL A 606 -12.33 3.20 4.23
N LEU A 607 -12.74 2.71 5.41
CA LEU A 607 -12.52 3.43 6.66
C LEU A 607 -11.02 3.58 6.97
N ALA A 608 -10.22 2.53 6.72
CA ALA A 608 -8.77 2.61 6.86
C ALA A 608 -8.13 3.65 5.92
N PHE A 609 -8.64 3.76 4.69
CA PHE A 609 -8.22 4.78 3.75
C PHE A 609 -8.55 6.19 4.24
N GLU A 610 -9.78 6.43 4.69
CA GLU A 610 -10.17 7.75 5.19
C GLU A 610 -9.40 8.13 6.46
N TYR A 611 -9.05 7.16 7.33
CA TYR A 611 -8.10 7.37 8.43
C TYR A 611 -6.73 7.83 7.92
N GLY A 612 -6.18 7.12 6.93
CA GLY A 612 -4.89 7.48 6.32
C GLY A 612 -4.88 8.85 5.66
N TYR A 613 -5.99 9.22 5.01
CA TYR A 613 -6.19 10.54 4.41
C TYR A 613 -6.23 11.63 5.49
N ALA A 614 -7.07 11.46 6.51
CA ALA A 614 -7.26 12.42 7.60
C ALA A 614 -5.99 12.64 8.43
N THR A 615 -5.21 11.58 8.69
CA THR A 615 -3.94 11.70 9.42
C THR A 615 -2.83 12.37 8.59
N ALA A 616 -2.93 12.30 7.26
CA ALA A 616 -1.95 12.94 6.36
C ALA A 616 -2.29 14.40 6.06
N GLU A 617 -3.57 14.77 6.00
CA GLU A 617 -4.05 16.13 5.67
C GLU A 617 -5.01 16.67 6.74
N PRO A 618 -4.49 17.27 7.83
CA PRO A 618 -5.30 17.74 8.95
C PRO A 618 -6.28 18.87 8.60
N ARG A 619 -6.00 19.65 7.55
CA ARG A 619 -6.84 20.79 7.14
C ARG A 619 -8.13 20.35 6.44
N THR A 620 -8.20 19.14 5.91
CA THR A 620 -9.39 18.66 5.20
C THR A 620 -10.37 18.03 6.18
N LEU A 621 -11.62 18.52 6.22
CA LEU A 621 -12.70 17.80 6.90
C LEU A 621 -12.96 16.49 6.15
N THR A 622 -12.47 15.40 6.71
CA THR A 622 -12.59 14.06 6.13
C THR A 622 -13.70 13.32 6.86
N ILE A 623 -14.68 12.84 6.11
CA ILE A 623 -15.89 12.21 6.62
C ILE A 623 -16.06 10.86 5.94
N TRP A 624 -16.20 9.82 6.76
CA TRP A 624 -16.69 8.51 6.33
C TRP A 624 -18.14 8.34 6.76
N GLU A 625 -19.01 7.92 5.84
CA GLU A 625 -20.42 7.62 6.15
C GLU A 625 -20.72 6.14 5.86
N ALA A 626 -21.23 5.45 6.88
CA ALA A 626 -21.75 4.09 6.73
C ALA A 626 -23.15 4.13 6.13
N GLN A 627 -23.53 3.11 5.33
CA GLN A 627 -24.89 3.02 4.80
C GLN A 627 -25.92 2.92 5.95
N PHE A 628 -25.65 2.05 6.92
CA PHE A 628 -26.26 1.99 8.25
C PHE A 628 -25.15 1.87 9.29
N GLY A 629 -25.35 2.43 10.49
CA GLY A 629 -24.31 2.41 11.52
C GLY A 629 -23.93 1.00 11.97
N ASP A 630 -24.84 0.03 11.86
CA ASP A 630 -24.62 -1.38 12.19
C ASP A 630 -23.46 -2.00 11.39
N PHE A 631 -23.29 -1.61 10.11
CA PHE A 631 -22.30 -2.18 9.18
C PHE A 631 -20.86 -1.70 9.45
N ALA A 632 -20.69 -0.63 10.24
CA ALA A 632 -19.37 -0.19 10.67
C ALA A 632 -18.60 -1.25 11.48
N ASN A 633 -19.28 -2.30 11.95
CA ASN A 633 -18.64 -3.46 12.57
C ASN A 633 -17.70 -4.24 11.64
N GLY A 634 -17.84 -4.13 10.31
CA GLY A 634 -16.89 -4.69 9.34
C GLY A 634 -15.50 -4.06 9.47
N ALA A 635 -15.44 -2.79 9.85
CA ALA A 635 -14.21 -2.02 10.02
C ALA A 635 -13.67 -1.98 11.46
N GLN A 636 -14.05 -2.94 12.31
CA GLN A 636 -13.76 -2.89 13.74
C GLN A 636 -12.26 -2.79 14.05
N VAL A 637 -11.41 -3.44 13.25
CA VAL A 637 -9.94 -3.36 13.41
C VAL A 637 -9.44 -1.92 13.25
N VAL A 638 -10.01 -1.16 12.30
CA VAL A 638 -9.66 0.25 12.08
C VAL A 638 -10.08 1.10 13.27
N ILE A 639 -11.31 0.90 13.75
CA ILE A 639 -11.87 1.62 14.89
C ILE A 639 -11.02 1.37 16.15
N ASP A 640 -10.75 0.11 16.48
CA ASP A 640 -10.07 -0.29 17.72
C ASP A 640 -8.59 0.07 17.71
N GLN A 641 -7.92 -0.07 16.55
CA GLN A 641 -6.46 -0.09 16.50
C GLN A 641 -5.82 1.14 15.87
N PHE A 642 -6.64 2.01 15.26
CA PHE A 642 -6.19 3.26 14.65
C PHE A 642 -6.97 4.44 15.21
N ILE A 643 -8.30 4.45 15.06
CA ILE A 643 -9.12 5.63 15.40
C ILE A 643 -9.13 5.88 16.90
N SER A 644 -9.44 4.87 17.72
CA SER A 644 -9.54 5.05 19.18
C SER A 644 -8.18 5.08 19.90
N SER A 645 -7.12 4.55 19.28
CA SER A 645 -5.87 4.26 19.99
C SER A 645 -4.61 4.85 19.35
N GLY A 646 -4.71 5.43 18.15
CA GLY A 646 -3.56 5.96 17.40
C GLY A 646 -2.83 7.11 18.12
N GLU A 647 -3.58 7.98 18.81
CA GLU A 647 -2.99 9.08 19.59
C GLU A 647 -2.17 8.55 20.76
N GLN A 648 -2.75 7.70 21.61
CA GLN A 648 -2.06 7.15 22.78
C GLN A 648 -0.89 6.23 22.41
N LYS A 649 -1.03 5.40 21.37
CA LYS A 649 0.01 4.46 20.94
C LYS A 649 1.17 5.15 20.23
N TRP A 650 0.88 6.12 19.37
CA TRP A 650 1.84 6.61 18.38
C TRP A 650 2.01 8.13 18.38
N GLY A 651 1.27 8.86 19.19
CA GLY A 651 1.18 10.33 19.11
C GLY A 651 0.57 10.80 17.80
N ARG A 652 -0.31 10.00 17.18
CA ARG A 652 -0.89 10.28 15.86
C ARG A 652 -2.33 10.76 15.98
N MET A 653 -2.51 12.05 15.69
CA MET A 653 -3.81 12.69 15.61
C MET A 653 -4.57 12.28 14.34
N CYS A 654 -5.90 12.25 14.42
CA CYS A 654 -6.79 11.98 13.30
C CYS A 654 -8.11 12.75 13.48
N GLY A 655 -8.45 13.63 12.52
CA GLY A 655 -9.66 14.45 12.56
C GLY A 655 -10.87 13.82 11.85
N LEU A 656 -10.88 12.50 11.60
CA LEU A 656 -11.92 11.79 10.85
C LEU A 656 -13.29 11.87 11.55
N VAL A 657 -14.33 12.20 10.80
CA VAL A 657 -15.73 12.08 11.23
C VAL A 657 -16.32 10.77 10.71
N MET A 658 -16.96 10.00 11.60
CA MET A 658 -17.76 8.84 11.22
C MET A 658 -19.25 9.19 11.34
N LEU A 659 -19.96 9.27 10.22
CA LEU A 659 -21.42 9.40 10.20
C LEU A 659 -22.03 8.00 10.23
N LEU A 660 -22.68 7.68 11.34
CA LEU A 660 -23.24 6.36 11.62
C LEU A 660 -24.75 6.47 11.81
N PRO A 661 -25.56 6.15 10.79
CA PRO A 661 -27.01 6.16 10.92
C PRO A 661 -27.48 5.25 12.07
N HIS A 662 -28.32 5.80 12.95
CA HIS A 662 -28.76 5.14 14.17
C HIS A 662 -30.20 5.53 14.50
N GLY A 663 -31.07 4.55 14.76
CA GLY A 663 -32.46 4.80 15.13
C GLY A 663 -33.29 3.51 15.23
N TYR A 664 -34.10 3.40 16.28
CA TYR A 664 -34.99 2.25 16.48
C TYR A 664 -36.35 2.49 15.82
N GLU A 665 -36.42 2.25 14.52
CA GLU A 665 -37.61 2.51 13.69
C GLU A 665 -38.36 1.23 13.27
N GLY A 666 -37.96 0.07 13.80
CA GLY A 666 -38.58 -1.22 13.48
C GLY A 666 -38.10 -1.86 12.17
N GLN A 667 -36.95 -1.42 11.63
CA GLN A 667 -36.38 -1.91 10.36
C GLN A 667 -35.55 -3.20 10.50
N GLY A 668 -35.44 -3.77 11.71
CA GLY A 668 -34.71 -5.02 11.99
C GLY A 668 -33.39 -4.81 12.74
N PRO A 669 -32.76 -5.90 13.20
CA PRO A 669 -31.64 -5.83 14.13
C PRO A 669 -30.34 -5.23 13.55
N GLU A 670 -30.14 -5.31 12.24
CA GLU A 670 -28.96 -4.78 11.54
C GLU A 670 -29.23 -3.45 10.79
N HIS A 671 -30.35 -2.79 11.09
CA HIS A 671 -30.72 -1.48 10.53
C HIS A 671 -31.24 -0.55 11.63
N SER A 672 -30.66 -0.65 12.82
CA SER A 672 -31.15 0.03 14.02
C SER A 672 -30.04 0.65 14.86
N SER A 673 -28.93 -0.06 15.07
CA SER A 673 -27.95 0.27 16.09
C SER A 673 -26.53 0.32 15.57
N ALA A 674 -25.96 1.52 15.56
CA ALA A 674 -24.53 1.72 15.41
C ALA A 674 -23.68 1.12 16.55
N ARG A 675 -24.28 0.46 17.55
CA ARG A 675 -23.59 -0.08 18.74
C ARG A 675 -22.89 1.03 19.53
N LEU A 676 -23.64 2.10 19.87
CA LEU A 676 -23.14 3.27 20.61
C LEU A 676 -22.31 2.87 21.84
N GLU A 677 -22.71 1.83 22.55
CA GLU A 677 -22.03 1.28 23.71
C GLU A 677 -20.58 0.87 23.43
N ARG A 678 -20.26 0.45 22.20
CA ARG A 678 -18.91 0.05 21.80
C ARG A 678 -17.99 1.25 21.67
N TYR A 679 -18.45 2.33 21.04
CA TYR A 679 -17.69 3.57 20.95
C TYR A 679 -17.48 4.20 22.33
N LEU A 680 -18.50 4.20 23.18
CA LEU A 680 -18.40 4.69 24.55
C LEU A 680 -17.43 3.86 25.41
N GLN A 681 -17.38 2.55 25.22
CA GLN A 681 -16.40 1.69 25.92
C GLN A 681 -14.96 2.02 25.51
N LEU A 682 -14.75 2.38 24.24
CA LEU A 682 -13.43 2.75 23.72
C LEU A 682 -13.00 4.18 24.10
N CYS A 683 -13.90 5.04 24.58
CA CYS A 683 -13.57 6.39 25.02
C CYS A 683 -12.71 6.37 26.29
N ALA A 684 -11.51 6.94 26.22
CA ALA A 684 -10.59 7.10 27.32
C ALA A 684 -9.64 8.28 27.04
N GLU A 685 -9.26 9.03 28.07
CA GLU A 685 -8.23 10.09 27.95
C GLU A 685 -8.48 11.04 26.77
N GLN A 686 -9.73 11.42 26.53
CA GLN A 686 -10.17 12.33 25.45
C GLN A 686 -9.88 11.87 24.01
N ASN A 687 -9.57 10.59 23.80
CA ASN A 687 -9.20 10.03 22.49
C ASN A 687 -10.26 10.17 21.38
N MET A 688 -11.55 10.21 21.71
CA MET A 688 -12.65 10.28 20.76
C MET A 688 -13.81 11.13 21.29
N GLN A 689 -14.53 11.77 20.37
CA GLN A 689 -15.72 12.57 20.67
C GLN A 689 -16.96 11.89 20.10
N VAL A 690 -17.80 11.32 20.96
CA VAL A 690 -19.05 10.66 20.56
C VAL A 690 -20.22 11.63 20.74
N CYS A 691 -20.80 12.10 19.63
CA CYS A 691 -21.87 13.09 19.61
C CYS A 691 -23.15 12.52 18.98
N VAL A 692 -24.32 12.80 19.58
CA VAL A 692 -25.64 12.39 19.05
C VAL A 692 -26.48 13.65 18.79
N PRO A 693 -26.28 14.34 17.64
CA PRO A 693 -27.05 15.53 17.32
C PRO A 693 -28.55 15.21 17.16
N SER A 694 -29.40 16.08 17.71
CA SER A 694 -30.87 15.93 17.67
C SER A 694 -31.58 17.02 16.87
N THR A 695 -30.84 18.01 16.38
CA THR A 695 -31.36 19.09 15.53
C THR A 695 -30.42 19.34 14.35
N PRO A 696 -30.94 19.85 13.21
CA PRO A 696 -30.12 20.24 12.06
C PRO A 696 -29.04 21.27 12.40
N ALA A 697 -29.31 22.17 13.36
CA ALA A 697 -28.31 23.14 13.83
C ALA A 697 -27.13 22.46 14.54
N GLN A 698 -27.37 21.37 15.28
CA GLN A 698 -26.30 20.66 15.99
C GLN A 698 -25.35 19.94 15.02
N VAL A 699 -25.85 19.31 13.95
CA VAL A 699 -24.98 18.72 12.93
C VAL A 699 -24.18 19.80 12.19
N TYR A 700 -24.78 20.96 11.91
CA TYR A 700 -24.07 22.10 11.32
C TYR A 700 -22.90 22.57 12.20
N HIS A 701 -23.14 22.79 13.50
CA HIS A 701 -22.11 23.23 14.43
C HIS A 701 -21.05 22.18 14.70
N MET A 702 -21.43 20.89 14.78
CA MET A 702 -20.52 19.77 14.99
C MET A 702 -19.51 19.63 13.84
N LEU A 703 -19.98 19.66 12.58
CA LEU A 703 -19.12 19.57 11.40
C LEU A 703 -18.15 20.76 11.30
N ARG A 704 -18.64 21.97 11.60
CA ARG A 704 -17.77 23.15 11.64
C ARG A 704 -16.74 23.09 12.77
N ARG A 705 -17.14 22.62 13.96
CA ARG A 705 -16.24 22.46 15.11
C ARG A 705 -15.10 21.48 14.79
N GLN A 706 -15.39 20.41 14.08
CA GLN A 706 -14.37 19.43 13.74
C GLN A 706 -13.32 19.98 12.75
N ALA A 707 -13.74 20.86 11.85
CA ALA A 707 -12.91 21.37 10.77
C ALA A 707 -12.13 22.66 11.11
N SER A 708 -12.56 23.35 12.18
CA SER A 708 -11.97 24.60 12.67
C SER A 708 -11.02 24.31 13.81
#